data_AF-A0A927Z0F7-F1
#
_entry.id   AF-A0A927Z0F7-F1
#
_cell.length_a   1.000
_cell.length_b   1.000
_cell.length_c   1.000
_cell.angle_alpha   90.00
_cell.angle_beta   90.00
_cell.angle_gamma   90.00
#
_symmetry.space_group_name_H-M   'P 1'
#
loop_
_entity.id
_entity.type
_entity.pdbx_description
1 polymer ?
#
loop_
_entity_poly.entity_id
_entity_poly.type
_entity_poly.pdbx_seq_one_letter_code
_entity_poly.pdbx_strand_id
1 'polypeptide(L)'
;MGKRYIINNRNLIDAKQALRLADTDALTGLYNRRWLNSYYNKLDRNIKLHFMYIDVDFFKRVNDLYGHSMGDAVIKYVGMLIRSYLGDSLVTRIGGDEFVVLINGDYSEQEVEDMAAGLLKTFSESDFRKDILSLISLSIGIVLNQTVNISLDDVLYKCDAAMYQAKSDGKNRYVVYTVMEKSMEISKNIESEMEGALANREFQIYLQPKVNMITSNLIGAEALSRWIHPVDGLRAPFKYIPLFEKNGFIIKLDMYVFEEVCRLKKQWHDDNCLYASLPISVNMSRLHLYKKDFCDTLAEIAGKYDINPKELEIEITENVFLRDNTELINVVNKLHEYGFSVSIDDFGSGYSALNMLKDIPVNIIKIDKEFLKMSADDVRGKKVIKNIIAMCKDLKLDVVTEGVETEDQIRLLTSCGCEIAQGFYYSKPLPELEFENYSAANYKDDQNCIKFSFNDSFVSDDGEYEGNFIGNNYRFEPGISDSIKALHFESGSVFSNYLNLPTKLLHSDSYSVSMWLKPEKNTTWASALFGEYENGFFSFCPLAWEGHCSYRVRDARQAEAFYDTNAVNIWENLWTHVVITYNSIIEKTSLYINGILVATMLDIPSLYPLNLLTVGGDVYQVGYHGSICELTFYNHVLSFSDIASLHEKYVTAEDFTGFDASSRKK
;
A
#
# COMPACT_ATOMS: atom_id res chain seq x y z
N MET A 1 47.20 -78.90 44.89
CA MET A 1 47.29 -78.34 43.51
C MET A 1 45.92 -77.84 43.10
N GLY A 2 45.84 -76.55 42.74
CA GLY A 2 44.60 -75.78 42.78
C GLY A 2 43.62 -76.02 41.63
N LYS A 3 42.33 -75.83 41.93
CA LYS A 3 41.30 -75.50 40.95
C LYS A 3 40.98 -74.01 41.07
N ARG A 4 41.33 -73.27 40.01
CA ARG A 4 40.95 -71.87 39.78
C ARG A 4 39.43 -71.75 39.78
N TYR A 5 38.89 -70.91 40.67
CA TYR A 5 37.57 -70.34 40.51
C TYR A 5 37.64 -69.27 39.42
N ILE A 6 37.13 -69.59 38.23
CA ILE A 6 36.79 -68.59 37.21
C ILE A 6 35.43 -68.03 37.65
N ILE A 7 35.43 -66.90 38.34
CA ILE A 7 34.20 -66.18 38.69
C ILE A 7 33.62 -65.55 37.42
N ASN A 8 32.31 -65.72 37.29
CA ASN A 8 31.47 -65.57 36.11
C ASN A 8 31.36 -64.11 35.60
N ASN A 9 32.27 -63.70 34.69
CA ASN A 9 32.12 -62.44 33.95
C ASN A 9 30.93 -62.43 32.98
N ARG A 10 30.40 -63.60 32.57
CA ARG A 10 29.25 -63.69 31.64
C ARG A 10 27.95 -63.16 32.24
N ASN A 11 27.58 -63.52 33.47
CA ASN A 11 26.33 -63.06 34.10
C ASN A 11 26.24 -61.53 34.27
N LEU A 12 27.36 -60.85 34.51
CA LEU A 12 27.42 -59.39 34.59
C LEU A 12 27.32 -58.73 33.21
N ILE A 13 27.83 -59.36 32.15
CA ILE A 13 27.72 -58.89 30.77
C ILE A 13 26.28 -59.09 30.27
N ASP A 14 25.69 -60.26 30.55
CA ASP A 14 24.31 -60.59 30.18
C ASP A 14 23.30 -59.70 30.92
N ALA A 15 23.53 -59.40 32.20
CA ALA A 15 22.71 -58.44 32.96
C ALA A 15 22.86 -57.01 32.45
N LYS A 16 24.07 -56.57 32.08
CA LYS A 16 24.30 -55.24 31.46
C LYS A 16 23.67 -55.15 30.06
N GLN A 17 23.71 -56.22 29.27
CA GLN A 17 23.04 -56.29 27.97
C GLN A 17 21.52 -56.30 28.12
N ALA A 18 20.98 -57.04 29.09
CA ALA A 18 19.55 -57.07 29.38
C ALA A 18 19.04 -55.70 29.86
N LEU A 19 19.80 -55.00 30.70
CA LEU A 19 19.46 -53.64 31.14
C LEU A 19 19.50 -52.66 29.96
N ARG A 20 20.53 -52.75 29.11
CA ARG A 20 20.66 -51.92 27.90
C ARG A 20 19.48 -52.14 26.95
N LEU A 21 19.06 -53.38 26.72
CA LEU A 21 17.90 -53.70 25.88
C LEU A 21 16.57 -53.22 26.50
N ALA A 22 16.48 -53.17 27.82
CA ALA A 22 15.29 -52.66 28.51
C ALA A 22 15.17 -51.12 28.47
N ASP A 23 16.29 -50.42 28.26
CA ASP A 23 16.42 -48.96 28.36
C ASP A 23 16.54 -48.26 27.00
N THR A 24 16.70 -49.02 25.91
CA THR A 24 16.80 -48.48 24.54
C THR A 24 15.61 -48.88 23.67
N ASP A 25 15.25 -48.04 22.71
CA ASP A 25 14.33 -48.36 21.62
C ASP A 25 14.99 -49.28 20.59
N ALA A 26 14.35 -50.41 20.28
CA ALA A 26 14.94 -51.45 19.43
C ALA A 26 15.12 -51.02 17.97
N LEU A 27 14.36 -50.03 17.50
CA LEU A 27 14.42 -49.57 16.10
C LEU A 27 15.55 -48.56 15.90
N THR A 28 15.60 -47.53 16.74
CA THR A 28 16.50 -46.37 16.59
C THR A 28 17.78 -46.49 17.40
N GLY A 29 17.81 -47.32 18.45
CA GLY A 29 18.92 -47.41 19.40
C GLY A 29 19.03 -46.22 20.34
N LEU A 30 18.08 -45.28 20.31
CA LEU A 30 17.93 -44.18 21.27
C LEU A 30 17.44 -44.72 22.62
N TYR A 31 17.51 -43.90 23.66
CA TYR A 31 16.84 -44.24 24.93
C TYR A 31 15.32 -44.29 24.72
N ASN A 32 14.64 -45.10 25.53
CA ASN A 32 13.19 -45.21 25.51
C ASN A 32 12.53 -44.44 26.68
N ARG A 33 11.19 -44.33 26.67
CA ARG A 33 10.43 -43.65 27.73
C ARG A 33 10.74 -44.16 29.14
N ARG A 34 10.98 -45.47 29.30
CA ARG A 34 11.30 -46.08 30.60
C ARG A 34 12.62 -45.55 31.15
N TRP A 35 13.65 -45.50 30.31
CA TRP A 35 14.94 -44.96 30.73
C TRP A 35 14.83 -43.47 31.06
N LEU A 36 14.14 -42.69 30.23
CA LEU A 36 13.92 -41.26 30.48
C LEU A 36 13.24 -41.01 31.84
N ASN A 37 12.17 -41.75 32.15
CA ASN A 37 11.51 -41.70 33.45
C ASN A 37 12.47 -42.03 34.60
N SER A 38 13.30 -43.07 34.45
CA SER A 38 14.27 -43.44 35.48
C SER A 38 15.39 -42.41 35.63
N TYR A 39 15.82 -41.77 34.55
CA TYR A 39 16.86 -40.76 34.55
C TYR A 39 16.36 -39.48 35.23
N TYR A 40 15.21 -38.97 34.80
CA TYR A 40 14.61 -37.76 35.35
C TYR A 40 14.36 -37.85 36.86
N ASN A 41 13.83 -38.98 37.33
CA ASN A 41 13.58 -39.21 38.77
C ASN A 41 14.85 -39.30 39.64
N LYS A 42 16.04 -39.43 39.04
CA LYS A 42 17.33 -39.47 39.75
C LYS A 42 18.04 -38.12 39.80
N LEU A 43 17.56 -37.13 39.03
CA LEU A 43 18.14 -35.79 39.00
C LEU A 43 17.80 -35.02 40.27
N ASP A 44 18.69 -34.12 40.68
CA ASP A 44 18.42 -33.21 41.78
C ASP A 44 17.28 -32.25 41.42
N ARG A 45 16.36 -32.03 42.36
CA ARG A 45 15.14 -31.24 42.15
C ARG A 45 15.39 -29.77 41.80
N ASN A 46 16.60 -29.27 42.01
CA ASN A 46 16.99 -27.89 41.70
C ASN A 46 17.61 -27.74 40.30
N ILE A 47 17.88 -28.86 39.60
CA ILE A 47 18.36 -28.83 38.22
C ILE A 47 17.27 -28.21 37.34
N LYS A 48 17.70 -27.41 36.37
CA LYS A 48 16.84 -26.86 35.33
C LYS A 48 17.19 -27.51 33.99
N LEU A 49 16.17 -27.79 33.19
CA LEU A 49 16.30 -28.40 31.89
C LEU A 49 15.33 -27.73 30.91
N HIS A 50 15.65 -27.79 29.63
CA HIS A 50 14.71 -27.51 28.56
C HIS A 50 14.27 -28.82 27.91
N PHE A 51 13.04 -28.82 27.36
CA PHE A 51 12.42 -29.99 26.75
C PHE A 51 11.94 -29.65 25.35
N MET A 52 12.24 -30.51 24.39
CA MET A 52 11.61 -30.51 23.08
C MET A 52 10.85 -31.82 22.88
N TYR A 53 9.59 -31.73 22.50
CA TYR A 53 8.78 -32.86 22.04
C TYR A 53 8.58 -32.72 20.54
N ILE A 54 9.03 -33.72 19.78
CA ILE A 54 9.17 -33.67 18.33
C ILE A 54 8.34 -34.79 17.73
N ASP A 55 7.51 -34.45 16.75
CA ASP A 55 6.70 -35.41 15.99
C ASP A 55 6.97 -35.26 14.49
N VAL A 56 6.98 -36.40 13.79
CA VAL A 56 7.14 -36.43 12.33
C VAL A 56 5.79 -36.27 11.65
N ASP A 57 5.57 -35.07 11.10
CA ASP A 57 4.33 -34.74 10.42
C ASP A 57 4.06 -35.65 9.23
N PHE A 58 2.81 -36.09 9.10
CA PHE A 58 2.34 -36.93 8.00
C PHE A 58 3.07 -38.28 7.87
N PHE A 59 3.74 -38.77 8.92
CA PHE A 59 4.48 -40.04 8.88
C PHE A 59 3.64 -41.23 8.40
N LYS A 60 2.34 -41.30 8.78
CA LYS A 60 1.41 -42.33 8.29
C LYS A 60 1.37 -42.41 6.75
N ARG A 61 1.45 -41.27 6.06
CA ARG A 61 1.46 -41.22 4.59
C ARG A 61 2.67 -41.95 4.00
N VAL A 62 3.83 -41.90 4.68
CA VAL A 62 5.02 -42.66 4.27
C VAL A 62 4.78 -44.15 4.41
N ASN A 63 4.18 -44.59 5.52
CA ASN A 63 3.83 -46.01 5.72
C ASN A 63 2.83 -46.50 4.67
N ASP A 64 1.81 -45.69 4.38
CA ASP A 64 0.75 -46.05 3.43
C ASP A 64 1.26 -46.13 1.99
N LEU A 65 2.20 -45.24 1.61
CA LEU A 65 2.75 -45.17 0.24
C LEU A 65 3.95 -46.08 0.00
N TYR A 66 4.84 -46.24 0.98
CA TYR A 66 6.14 -46.90 0.82
C TYR A 66 6.33 -48.12 1.74
N GLY A 67 5.33 -48.45 2.56
CA GLY A 67 5.34 -49.58 3.47
C GLY A 67 6.12 -49.33 4.76
N HIS A 68 5.82 -50.15 5.78
CA HIS A 68 6.40 -50.02 7.12
C HIS A 68 7.93 -50.12 7.16
N SER A 69 8.56 -50.93 6.30
CA SER A 69 10.02 -51.02 6.25
C SER A 69 10.68 -49.70 5.85
N MET A 70 10.03 -48.89 5.01
CA MET A 70 10.52 -47.56 4.67
C MET A 70 10.22 -46.55 5.78
N GLY A 71 9.04 -46.63 6.40
CA GLY A 71 8.73 -45.83 7.59
C GLY A 71 9.76 -46.04 8.71
N ASP A 72 10.15 -47.29 8.97
CA ASP A 72 11.20 -47.64 9.91
C ASP A 72 12.56 -47.02 9.57
N ALA A 73 12.92 -46.97 8.27
CA ALA A 73 14.14 -46.33 7.80
C ALA A 73 14.09 -44.81 8.01
N VAL A 74 12.94 -44.17 7.78
CA VAL A 74 12.73 -42.74 8.05
C VAL A 74 12.86 -42.44 9.54
N ILE A 75 12.23 -43.22 10.42
CA ILE A 75 12.32 -43.01 11.87
C ILE A 75 13.76 -43.18 12.39
N LYS A 76 14.50 -44.17 11.88
CA LYS A 76 15.93 -44.32 12.16
C LYS A 76 16.72 -43.08 11.73
N TYR A 77 16.44 -42.58 10.53
CA TYR A 77 17.10 -41.40 10.00
C TYR A 77 16.81 -40.15 10.83
N VAL A 78 15.54 -39.90 11.17
CA VAL A 78 15.11 -38.78 12.03
C VAL A 78 15.81 -38.84 13.39
N GLY A 79 15.79 -40.00 14.05
CA GLY A 79 16.45 -40.16 15.34
C GLY A 79 17.97 -39.94 15.28
N MET A 80 18.62 -40.40 14.21
CA MET A 80 20.03 -40.14 13.94
C MET A 80 20.29 -38.64 13.70
N LEU A 81 19.45 -37.98 12.92
CA LEU A 81 19.57 -36.56 12.59
C LEU A 81 19.47 -35.70 13.86
N ILE A 82 18.42 -35.90 14.66
CA ILE A 82 18.19 -35.16 15.91
C ILE A 82 19.41 -35.32 16.83
N ARG A 83 19.89 -36.57 17.01
CA ARG A 83 21.06 -36.86 17.84
C ARG A 83 22.34 -36.23 17.31
N SER A 84 22.54 -36.22 15.99
CA SER A 84 23.76 -35.66 15.39
C SER A 84 23.77 -34.13 15.45
N TYR A 85 22.58 -33.52 15.33
CA TYR A 85 22.42 -32.07 15.34
C TYR A 85 22.50 -31.48 16.76
N LEU A 86 21.85 -32.12 17.74
CA LEU A 86 21.75 -31.58 19.11
C LEU A 86 22.88 -32.01 20.05
N GLY A 87 23.89 -32.72 19.53
CA GLY A 87 25.16 -33.02 20.20
C GLY A 87 24.99 -33.71 21.56
N ASP A 88 25.33 -32.99 22.63
CA ASP A 88 25.32 -33.48 24.02
C ASP A 88 23.91 -33.61 24.63
N SER A 89 22.88 -33.16 23.90
CA SER A 89 21.49 -33.26 24.34
C SER A 89 21.03 -34.72 24.41
N LEU A 90 20.19 -35.01 25.38
CA LEU A 90 19.66 -36.35 25.60
C LEU A 90 18.45 -36.59 24.71
N VAL A 91 18.61 -37.44 23.69
CA VAL A 91 17.54 -37.78 22.72
C VAL A 91 16.91 -39.13 23.06
N THR A 92 15.59 -39.13 23.17
CA THR A 92 14.76 -40.29 23.53
C THR A 92 13.69 -40.49 22.47
N ARG A 93 13.34 -41.75 22.13
CA ARG A 93 12.12 -42.06 21.38
C ARG A 93 11.05 -42.53 22.35
N ILE A 94 9.91 -41.86 22.37
CA ILE A 94 8.81 -42.16 23.30
C ILE A 94 7.91 -43.26 22.74
N GLY A 95 7.70 -43.27 21.43
CA GLY A 95 6.92 -44.28 20.69
C GLY A 95 6.56 -43.76 19.31
N GLY A 96 6.24 -44.66 18.37
CA GLY A 96 5.80 -44.26 17.02
C GLY A 96 6.79 -43.30 16.32
N ASP A 97 6.30 -42.14 15.95
CA ASP A 97 6.98 -41.02 15.30
C ASP A 97 7.41 -39.91 16.28
N GLU A 98 7.35 -40.16 17.58
CA GLU A 98 7.56 -39.16 18.63
C GLU A 98 8.93 -39.29 19.31
N PHE A 99 9.61 -38.15 19.45
CA PHE A 99 10.91 -38.01 20.10
C PHE A 99 10.85 -36.94 21.19
N VAL A 100 11.63 -37.14 22.25
CA VAL A 100 11.82 -36.14 23.32
C VAL A 100 13.30 -35.87 23.49
N VAL A 101 13.64 -34.58 23.54
CA VAL A 101 15.01 -34.10 23.79
C VAL A 101 15.05 -33.35 25.11
N LEU A 102 16.01 -33.71 25.96
CA LEU A 102 16.35 -32.99 27.18
C LEU A 102 17.65 -32.21 26.94
N ILE A 103 17.58 -30.91 27.18
CA ILE A 103 18.69 -29.97 26.97
C ILE A 103 19.05 -29.36 28.32
N ASN A 104 20.34 -29.17 28.56
CA ASN A 104 20.85 -28.60 29.81
C ASN A 104 20.30 -27.17 30.01
N GLY A 105 19.86 -26.83 31.23
CA GLY A 105 19.39 -25.49 31.59
C GLY A 105 20.47 -24.40 31.55
N ASP A 106 21.74 -24.75 31.35
CA ASP A 106 22.83 -23.79 31.13
C ASP A 106 22.71 -23.07 29.76
N TYR A 107 22.03 -23.67 28.79
CA TYR A 107 21.69 -22.99 27.54
C TYR A 107 20.64 -21.90 27.82
N SER A 108 20.82 -20.74 27.19
CA SER A 108 19.82 -19.68 27.19
C SER A 108 18.57 -20.09 26.40
N GLU A 109 17.45 -19.46 26.71
CA GLU A 109 16.17 -19.69 26.03
C GLU A 109 16.28 -19.49 24.51
N GLN A 110 16.97 -18.43 24.09
CA GLN A 110 17.23 -18.15 22.67
C GLN A 110 18.07 -19.25 21.99
N GLU A 111 19.10 -19.77 22.64
CA GLU A 111 19.91 -20.86 22.07
C GLU A 111 19.09 -22.13 21.83
N VAL A 112 18.11 -22.43 22.70
CA VAL A 112 17.21 -23.58 22.55
C VAL A 112 16.24 -23.35 21.39
N GLU A 113 15.71 -22.14 21.25
CA GLU A 113 14.87 -21.77 20.10
C GLU A 113 15.64 -21.84 18.77
N ASP A 114 16.89 -21.37 18.75
CA ASP A 114 17.79 -21.45 17.59
C ASP A 114 18.10 -22.91 17.23
N MET A 115 18.29 -23.78 18.22
CA MET A 115 18.44 -25.23 18.01
C MET A 115 17.18 -25.84 17.37
N ALA A 116 15.98 -25.45 17.80
CA ALA A 116 14.74 -25.97 17.21
C ALA A 116 14.57 -25.49 15.76
N ALA A 117 14.79 -24.20 15.51
CA ALA A 117 14.74 -23.62 14.17
C ALA A 117 15.77 -24.26 13.23
N GLY A 118 16.99 -24.44 13.71
CA GLY A 118 18.06 -25.05 12.94
C GLY A 118 17.86 -26.55 12.68
N LEU A 119 17.21 -27.29 13.60
CA LEU A 119 16.81 -28.68 13.39
C LEU A 119 15.77 -28.80 12.27
N LEU A 120 14.74 -27.93 12.28
CA LEU A 120 13.72 -27.87 11.22
C LEU A 120 14.35 -27.62 9.85
N LYS A 121 15.24 -26.62 9.78
CA LYS A 121 15.99 -26.30 8.56
C LYS A 121 16.83 -27.48 8.08
N THR A 122 17.62 -28.07 8.98
CA THR A 122 18.49 -29.21 8.67
C THR A 122 17.69 -30.42 8.18
N PHE A 123 16.51 -30.67 8.76
CA PHE A 123 15.61 -31.71 8.29
C PHE A 123 15.09 -31.43 6.88
N SER A 124 14.67 -30.19 6.60
CA SER A 124 14.16 -29.78 5.28
C SER A 124 15.21 -29.83 4.17
N GLU A 125 16.49 -29.59 4.50
CA GLU A 125 17.61 -29.55 3.55
C GLU A 125 18.30 -30.92 3.37
N SER A 126 17.81 -31.97 4.05
CA SER A 126 18.43 -33.29 4.03
C SER A 126 18.46 -33.95 2.63
N ASP A 127 19.59 -34.59 2.32
CA ASP A 127 19.78 -35.39 1.10
C ASP A 127 19.23 -36.83 1.20
N PHE A 128 18.76 -37.26 2.38
CA PHE A 128 18.22 -38.61 2.55
C PHE A 128 16.87 -38.72 1.84
N ARG A 129 16.78 -39.50 0.76
CA ARG A 129 15.50 -39.81 0.06
C ARG A 129 14.60 -38.57 -0.09
N LYS A 130 15.07 -37.56 -0.82
CA LYS A 130 14.34 -36.29 -1.05
C LYS A 130 12.91 -36.48 -1.54
N ASP A 131 12.67 -37.54 -2.31
CA ASP A 131 11.35 -37.94 -2.78
C ASP A 131 10.37 -38.28 -1.65
N ILE A 132 10.87 -38.74 -0.50
CA ILE A 132 10.09 -39.04 0.70
C ILE A 132 10.12 -37.87 1.69
N LEU A 133 11.29 -37.29 1.97
CA LEU A 133 11.39 -36.21 2.96
C LEU A 133 10.64 -34.94 2.55
N SER A 134 10.44 -34.71 1.26
CA SER A 134 9.56 -33.63 0.77
C SER A 134 8.07 -33.80 1.13
N LEU A 135 7.66 -34.99 1.61
CA LEU A 135 6.27 -35.30 1.98
C LEU A 135 6.00 -35.19 3.49
N ILE A 136 7.04 -34.96 4.30
CA ILE A 136 6.96 -34.93 5.76
C ILE A 136 7.72 -33.72 6.31
N SER A 137 7.41 -33.33 7.55
CA SER A 137 8.10 -32.25 8.27
C SER A 137 8.22 -32.62 9.76
N LEU A 138 8.75 -31.73 10.57
CA LEU A 138 8.73 -31.88 12.03
C LEU A 138 7.87 -30.80 12.68
N SER A 139 7.12 -31.18 13.70
CA SER A 139 6.45 -30.24 14.60
C SER A 139 7.06 -30.37 15.99
N ILE A 140 7.48 -29.24 16.58
CA ILE A 140 8.26 -29.21 17.82
C ILE A 140 7.52 -28.40 18.90
N GLY A 141 7.30 -28.99 20.07
CA GLY A 141 6.79 -28.30 21.25
C GLY A 141 7.88 -28.15 22.30
N ILE A 142 8.09 -26.93 22.80
CA ILE A 142 9.21 -26.60 23.68
C ILE A 142 8.70 -26.15 25.05
N VAL A 143 9.33 -26.66 26.12
CA VAL A 143 9.22 -26.09 27.47
C VAL A 143 10.60 -25.67 27.93
N LEU A 144 10.74 -24.41 28.28
CA LEU A 144 12.02 -23.80 28.65
C LEU A 144 12.22 -23.75 30.16
N ASN A 145 13.47 -23.89 30.59
CA ASN A 145 13.99 -23.57 31.92
C ASN A 145 13.22 -24.25 33.08
N GLN A 146 12.76 -25.48 32.83
CA GLN A 146 11.90 -26.23 33.73
C GLN A 146 12.72 -26.87 34.85
N THR A 147 12.37 -26.53 36.09
CA THR A 147 12.99 -27.13 37.29
C THR A 147 12.49 -28.57 37.47
N VAL A 148 13.37 -29.48 37.89
CA VAL A 148 13.09 -30.93 38.07
C VAL A 148 12.22 -31.23 39.31
N ASN A 149 11.61 -30.21 39.92
CA ASN A 149 10.61 -30.35 40.97
C ASN A 149 9.19 -30.61 40.42
N ILE A 150 8.96 -30.42 39.12
CA ILE A 150 7.71 -30.74 38.43
C ILE A 150 7.75 -32.19 37.93
N SER A 151 6.60 -32.87 37.87
CA SER A 151 6.53 -34.23 37.33
C SER A 151 6.91 -34.26 35.85
N LEU A 152 7.68 -35.27 35.42
CA LEU A 152 8.02 -35.43 34.00
C LEU A 152 6.77 -35.54 33.12
N ASP A 153 5.73 -36.26 33.58
CA ASP A 153 4.49 -36.39 32.81
C ASP A 153 3.81 -35.03 32.60
N ASP A 154 3.87 -34.12 33.57
CA ASP A 154 3.32 -32.75 33.43
C ASP A 154 4.13 -31.92 32.43
N VAL A 155 5.46 -32.06 32.45
CA VAL A 155 6.35 -31.38 31.51
C VAL A 155 6.11 -31.89 30.08
N LEU A 156 6.03 -33.21 29.90
CA LEU A 156 5.74 -33.82 28.61
C LEU A 156 4.36 -33.41 28.09
N TYR A 157 3.36 -33.33 28.96
CA TYR A 157 2.03 -32.82 28.60
C TYR A 157 2.08 -31.38 28.07
N LYS A 158 2.85 -30.50 28.72
CA LYS A 158 3.05 -29.11 28.24
C LYS A 158 3.78 -29.07 26.90
N CYS A 159 4.82 -29.88 26.71
CA CYS A 159 5.50 -29.95 25.43
C CYS A 159 4.59 -30.50 24.33
N ASP A 160 3.80 -31.52 24.60
CA ASP A 160 2.84 -32.10 23.66
C ASP A 160 1.76 -31.08 23.27
N ALA A 161 1.22 -30.31 24.23
CA ALA A 161 0.28 -29.22 23.95
C ALA A 161 0.88 -28.16 23.01
N ALA A 162 2.14 -27.75 23.25
CA ALA A 162 2.84 -26.82 22.37
C ALA A 162 3.12 -27.43 20.98
N MET A 163 3.51 -28.70 20.91
CA MET A 163 3.70 -29.41 19.64
C MET A 163 2.39 -29.52 18.86
N TYR A 164 1.28 -29.75 19.55
CA TYR A 164 -0.04 -29.80 18.92
C TYR A 164 -0.43 -28.43 18.34
N GLN A 165 -0.13 -27.34 19.06
CA GLN A 165 -0.28 -26.00 18.52
C GLN A 165 0.59 -25.78 17.27
N ALA A 166 1.85 -26.24 17.28
CA ALA A 166 2.72 -26.20 16.09
C ALA A 166 2.08 -26.93 14.89
N LYS A 167 1.44 -28.08 15.12
CA LYS A 167 0.68 -28.80 14.09
C LYS A 167 -0.53 -28.00 13.59
N SER A 168 -1.27 -27.38 14.50
CA SER A 168 -2.45 -26.56 14.17
C SER A 168 -2.09 -25.31 13.38
N ASP A 169 -0.94 -24.70 13.67
CA ASP A 169 -0.49 -23.46 13.03
C ASP A 169 0.11 -23.67 11.64
N GLY A 170 0.08 -24.90 11.12
CA GLY A 170 0.51 -25.22 9.76
C GLY A 170 1.74 -26.11 9.67
N LYS A 171 2.17 -26.74 10.78
CA LYS A 171 3.28 -27.71 10.85
C LYS A 171 4.63 -27.08 10.47
N ASN A 172 5.68 -27.91 10.42
CA ASN A 172 7.05 -27.51 10.07
C ASN A 172 7.57 -26.30 10.88
N ARG A 173 7.30 -26.31 12.18
CA ARG A 173 7.61 -25.19 13.08
C ARG A 173 7.78 -25.66 14.51
N TYR A 174 8.28 -24.78 15.35
CA TYR A 174 8.28 -24.97 16.79
C TYR A 174 7.34 -23.98 17.48
N VAL A 175 6.84 -24.36 18.65
CA VAL A 175 6.08 -23.50 19.55
C VAL A 175 6.62 -23.67 20.97
N VAL A 176 6.85 -22.55 21.64
CA VAL A 176 7.23 -22.51 23.06
C VAL A 176 5.98 -22.43 23.92
N TYR A 177 5.82 -23.35 24.87
CA TYR A 177 4.62 -23.47 25.71
C TYR A 177 4.30 -22.19 26.49
N THR A 178 5.29 -21.55 27.11
CA THR A 178 5.07 -20.33 27.92
C THR A 178 4.62 -19.15 27.06
N VAL A 179 5.14 -19.03 25.83
CA VAL A 179 4.70 -18.03 24.86
C VAL A 179 3.27 -18.30 24.40
N MET A 180 2.96 -19.57 24.10
CA MET A 180 1.62 -20.02 23.73
C MET A 180 0.59 -19.77 24.86
N GLU A 181 0.91 -20.14 26.10
CA GLU A 181 0.06 -19.96 27.28
C GLU A 181 -0.25 -18.47 27.52
N LYS A 182 0.77 -17.62 27.45
CA LYS A 182 0.61 -16.18 27.58
C LYS A 182 -0.24 -15.57 26.46
N SER A 183 -0.06 -16.04 25.22
CA SER A 183 -0.88 -15.63 24.08
C SER A 183 -2.35 -16.03 24.25
N MET A 184 -2.62 -17.23 24.77
CA MET A 184 -3.98 -17.68 25.09
C MET A 184 -4.62 -16.85 26.20
N GLU A 185 -3.87 -16.51 27.25
CA GLU A 185 -4.37 -15.65 28.34
C GLU A 185 -4.73 -14.26 27.83
N ILE A 186 -3.85 -13.64 27.02
CA ILE A 186 -4.13 -12.35 26.37
C ILE A 186 -5.38 -12.45 25.50
N SER A 187 -5.52 -13.51 24.71
CA SER A 187 -6.69 -13.72 23.84
C SER A 187 -7.98 -13.84 24.65
N LYS A 188 -7.97 -14.61 25.75
CA LYS A 188 -9.12 -14.73 26.65
C LYS A 188 -9.51 -13.41 27.28
N ASN A 189 -8.53 -12.62 27.72
CA ASN A 189 -8.79 -11.31 28.30
C ASN A 189 -9.44 -10.39 27.27
N ILE A 190 -8.90 -10.34 26.05
CA ILE A 190 -9.48 -9.58 24.93
C ILE A 190 -10.92 -10.03 24.64
N GLU A 191 -11.17 -11.35 24.53
CA GLU A 191 -12.52 -11.89 24.31
C GLU A 191 -13.51 -11.53 25.42
N SER A 192 -13.05 -11.48 26.67
CA SER A 192 -13.90 -11.11 27.81
C SER A 192 -14.26 -9.62 27.83
N GLU A 193 -13.43 -8.78 27.23
CA GLU A 193 -13.58 -7.31 27.23
C GLU A 193 -14.28 -6.78 25.97
N MET A 194 -14.20 -7.49 24.83
CA MET A 194 -14.56 -6.97 23.49
C MET A 194 -15.98 -6.37 23.39
N GLU A 195 -17.00 -7.05 23.94
CA GLU A 195 -18.39 -6.57 23.88
C GLU A 195 -18.57 -5.31 24.75
N GLY A 196 -17.93 -5.28 25.92
CA GLY A 196 -17.94 -4.12 26.81
C GLY A 196 -17.21 -2.92 26.19
N ALA A 197 -16.06 -3.16 25.57
CA ALA A 197 -15.27 -2.14 24.88
C ALA A 197 -16.07 -1.49 23.74
N LEU A 198 -16.82 -2.27 22.97
CA LEU A 198 -17.69 -1.75 21.91
C LEU A 198 -18.84 -0.91 22.49
N ALA A 199 -19.51 -1.41 23.53
CA ALA A 199 -20.60 -0.69 24.19
C ALA A 199 -20.14 0.62 24.86
N ASN A 200 -18.92 0.64 25.38
CA ASN A 200 -18.30 1.80 26.03
C ASN A 200 -17.63 2.78 25.06
N ARG A 201 -17.72 2.54 23.73
CA ARG A 201 -17.06 3.35 22.70
C ARG A 201 -15.54 3.46 22.88
N GLU A 202 -14.90 2.39 23.35
CA GLU A 202 -13.44 2.31 23.49
C GLU A 202 -12.73 2.13 22.14
N PHE A 203 -13.45 1.64 21.13
CA PHE A 203 -12.98 1.67 19.74
C PHE A 203 -13.22 3.06 19.15
N GLN A 204 -12.13 3.74 18.83
CA GLN A 204 -12.13 5.06 18.20
C GLN A 204 -11.61 4.97 16.78
N ILE A 205 -12.09 5.87 15.92
CA ILE A 205 -11.64 5.98 14.53
C ILE A 205 -10.45 6.91 14.48
N TYR A 206 -9.39 6.45 13.81
CA TYR A 206 -8.31 7.30 13.34
C TYR A 206 -8.39 7.36 11.82
N LEU A 207 -8.14 8.53 11.24
CA LEU A 207 -8.22 8.77 9.82
C LEU A 207 -6.82 8.95 9.26
N GLN A 208 -6.47 8.15 8.25
CA GLN A 208 -5.20 8.30 7.54
C GLN A 208 -5.43 9.00 6.18
N PRO A 209 -4.81 10.16 5.93
CA PRO A 209 -4.95 10.88 4.66
C PRO A 209 -4.54 10.06 3.42
N LYS A 210 -5.38 10.10 2.39
CA LYS A 210 -5.04 9.73 1.00
C LYS A 210 -4.78 11.01 0.22
N VAL A 211 -3.58 11.14 -0.33
CA VAL A 211 -3.11 12.37 -0.98
C VAL A 211 -2.84 12.10 -2.44
N ASN A 212 -3.27 13.01 -3.31
CA ASN A 212 -2.83 13.01 -4.69
C ASN A 212 -1.38 13.52 -4.73
N MET A 213 -0.43 12.66 -5.07
CA MET A 213 1.01 12.96 -5.10
C MET A 213 1.39 14.02 -6.14
N ILE A 214 0.56 14.22 -7.17
CA ILE A 214 0.81 15.21 -8.21
C ILE A 214 0.34 16.59 -7.77
N THR A 215 -0.79 16.66 -7.05
CA THR A 215 -1.40 17.92 -6.64
C THR A 215 -1.10 18.32 -5.21
N SER A 216 -0.60 17.35 -4.43
CA SER A 216 -0.47 17.38 -2.97
C SER A 216 -1.80 17.66 -2.26
N ASN A 217 -2.93 17.51 -2.95
CA ASN A 217 -4.26 17.72 -2.40
C ASN A 217 -4.72 16.49 -1.61
N LEU A 218 -5.40 16.73 -0.50
CA LEU A 218 -6.15 15.69 0.20
C LEU A 218 -7.33 15.27 -0.67
N ILE A 219 -7.44 13.98 -0.99
CA ILE A 219 -8.53 13.47 -1.85
C ILE A 219 -9.40 12.42 -1.16
N GLY A 220 -8.97 11.91 -0.01
CA GLY A 220 -9.69 10.89 0.74
C GLY A 220 -9.03 10.62 2.08
N ALA A 221 -9.60 9.73 2.87
CA ALA A 221 -8.91 9.13 4.01
C ALA A 221 -9.37 7.70 4.25
N GLU A 222 -8.54 6.92 4.92
CA GLU A 222 -8.90 5.59 5.41
C GLU A 222 -9.25 5.64 6.90
N ALA A 223 -10.39 5.06 7.27
CA ALA A 223 -10.82 4.88 8.64
C ALA A 223 -10.20 3.61 9.24
N LEU A 224 -9.41 3.82 10.30
CA LEU A 224 -8.66 2.80 10.98
C LEU A 224 -9.10 2.70 12.44
N SER A 225 -9.58 1.53 12.86
CA SER A 225 -9.97 1.30 14.24
C SER A 225 -8.76 1.32 15.19
N ARG A 226 -8.90 1.99 16.33
CA ARG A 226 -7.95 2.01 17.44
C ARG A 226 -8.69 1.72 18.74
N TRP A 227 -8.20 0.74 19.49
CA TRP A 227 -8.79 0.42 20.79
C TRP A 227 -8.07 1.20 21.89
N ILE A 228 -8.77 2.20 22.43
CA ILE A 228 -8.31 3.01 23.55
C ILE A 228 -8.78 2.33 24.85
N HIS A 229 -7.95 1.42 25.37
CA HIS A 229 -8.26 0.69 26.59
C HIS A 229 -8.05 1.59 27.82
N PRO A 230 -8.97 1.59 28.81
CA PRO A 230 -8.93 2.50 29.96
C PRO A 230 -7.67 2.38 30.83
N VAL A 231 -7.05 1.19 30.88
CA VAL A 231 -5.85 0.94 31.69
C VAL A 231 -4.57 0.86 30.86
N ASP A 232 -4.64 0.25 29.68
CA ASP A 232 -3.45 -0.05 28.86
C ASP A 232 -3.15 1.05 27.84
N GLY A 233 -4.05 2.03 27.70
CA GLY A 233 -4.00 3.02 26.63
C GLY A 233 -4.24 2.37 25.27
N LEU A 234 -3.46 2.78 24.27
CA LEU A 234 -3.65 2.36 22.89
C LEU A 234 -3.25 0.89 22.67
N ARG A 235 -4.24 0.03 22.41
CA ARG A 235 -4.03 -1.35 21.94
C ARG A 235 -4.01 -1.36 20.41
N ALA A 236 -2.90 -1.83 19.84
CA ALA A 236 -2.69 -1.85 18.40
C ALA A 236 -3.55 -2.93 17.69
N PRO A 237 -4.05 -2.67 16.45
CA PRO A 237 -4.92 -3.58 15.71
C PRO A 237 -4.41 -5.01 15.56
N PHE A 238 -3.11 -5.19 15.27
CA PHE A 238 -2.50 -6.52 15.08
C PHE A 238 -2.64 -7.45 16.31
N LYS A 239 -2.93 -6.91 17.50
CA LYS A 239 -3.14 -7.70 18.72
C LYS A 239 -4.55 -8.30 18.82
N TYR A 240 -5.56 -7.70 18.20
CA TYR A 240 -6.97 -8.07 18.41
C TYR A 240 -7.73 -8.38 17.11
N ILE A 241 -7.39 -7.76 15.97
CA ILE A 241 -8.08 -8.00 14.69
C ILE A 241 -8.04 -9.49 14.30
N PRO A 242 -6.89 -10.20 14.33
CA PRO A 242 -6.87 -11.63 13.97
C PRO A 242 -7.77 -12.49 14.87
N LEU A 243 -7.92 -12.11 16.14
CA LEU A 243 -8.79 -12.80 17.09
C LEU A 243 -10.27 -12.52 16.78
N PHE A 244 -10.60 -11.27 16.46
CA PHE A 244 -11.96 -10.87 16.08
C PHE A 244 -12.40 -11.49 14.75
N GLU A 245 -11.48 -11.70 13.81
CA GLU A 245 -11.76 -12.46 12.59
C GLU A 245 -12.02 -13.93 12.90
N LYS A 246 -11.22 -14.53 13.80
CA LYS A 246 -11.36 -15.94 14.18
C LYS A 246 -12.67 -16.24 14.89
N ASN A 247 -13.12 -15.35 15.78
CA ASN A 247 -14.36 -15.53 16.54
C ASN A 247 -15.60 -14.88 15.90
N GLY A 248 -15.42 -14.11 14.82
CA GLY A 248 -16.47 -13.43 14.06
C GLY A 248 -16.92 -12.08 14.64
N PHE A 249 -16.31 -11.59 15.72
CA PHE A 249 -16.59 -10.27 16.30
C PHE A 249 -16.21 -9.12 15.35
N ILE A 250 -15.30 -9.36 14.39
CA ILE A 250 -14.89 -8.35 13.41
C ILE A 250 -16.08 -7.76 12.66
N ILE A 251 -17.11 -8.56 12.36
CA ILE A 251 -18.33 -8.11 11.68
C ILE A 251 -19.04 -7.00 12.47
N LYS A 252 -19.06 -7.10 13.80
CA LYS A 252 -19.67 -6.08 14.66
C LYS A 252 -18.80 -4.82 14.72
N LEU A 253 -17.49 -5.00 14.80
CA LEU A 253 -16.55 -3.88 14.83
C LEU A 253 -16.59 -3.09 13.52
N ASP A 254 -16.58 -3.76 12.37
CA ASP A 254 -16.63 -3.14 11.04
C ASP A 254 -17.92 -2.31 10.88
N MET A 255 -19.07 -2.86 11.28
CA MET A 255 -20.35 -2.14 11.26
C MET A 255 -20.38 -0.94 12.20
N TYR A 256 -19.79 -1.06 13.39
CA TYR A 256 -19.66 0.04 14.32
C TYR A 256 -18.76 1.15 13.76
N VAL A 257 -17.61 0.79 13.17
CA VAL A 257 -16.69 1.76 12.55
C VAL A 257 -17.38 2.46 11.37
N PHE A 258 -18.09 1.72 10.52
CA PHE A 258 -18.84 2.31 9.40
C PHE A 258 -19.91 3.29 9.87
N GLU A 259 -20.66 2.93 10.91
CA GLU A 259 -21.67 3.83 11.50
C GLU A 259 -21.03 5.09 12.10
N GLU A 260 -19.90 4.97 12.80
CA GLU A 260 -19.20 6.12 13.35
C GLU A 260 -18.57 7.02 12.27
N VAL A 261 -18.14 6.47 11.13
CA VAL A 261 -17.75 7.26 9.94
C VAL A 261 -18.96 8.03 9.39
N CYS A 262 -20.12 7.39 9.25
CA CYS A 262 -21.34 8.07 8.80
C CYS A 262 -21.75 9.20 9.75
N ARG A 263 -21.66 8.96 11.07
CA ARG A 263 -21.90 9.98 12.11
C ARG A 263 -20.95 11.16 11.96
N LEU A 264 -19.66 10.89 11.77
CA LEU A 264 -18.63 11.93 11.61
C LEU A 264 -18.85 12.76 10.35
N LYS A 265 -19.13 12.12 9.21
CA LYS A 265 -19.43 12.84 7.97
C LYS A 265 -20.69 13.69 8.08
N LYS A 266 -21.71 13.23 8.80
CA LYS A 266 -22.91 14.02 9.06
C LYS A 266 -22.57 15.30 9.83
N GLN A 267 -21.75 15.19 10.85
CA GLN A 267 -21.25 16.35 11.58
C GLN A 267 -20.50 17.33 10.66
N TRP A 268 -19.60 16.86 9.79
CA TRP A 268 -18.90 17.73 8.84
C TRP A 268 -19.83 18.43 7.85
N HIS A 269 -20.88 17.76 7.37
CA HIS A 269 -21.91 18.36 6.52
C HIS A 269 -22.72 19.42 7.28
N ASP A 270 -23.15 19.12 8.50
CA ASP A 270 -23.93 20.06 9.34
C ASP A 270 -23.11 21.31 9.71
N ASP A 271 -21.79 21.15 9.90
CA ASP A 271 -20.84 22.24 10.16
C ASP A 271 -20.38 22.98 8.90
N ASN A 272 -20.82 22.55 7.70
CA ASN A 272 -20.42 23.09 6.39
C ASN A 272 -18.90 23.11 6.16
N CYS A 273 -18.21 22.06 6.61
CA CYS A 273 -16.79 21.89 6.34
C CYS A 273 -16.55 21.72 4.82
N LEU A 274 -15.55 22.41 4.27
CA LEU A 274 -15.20 22.30 2.83
C LEU A 274 -14.90 20.85 2.39
N TYR A 275 -14.34 20.05 3.30
CA TYR A 275 -13.99 18.64 3.08
C TYR A 275 -15.11 17.67 3.49
N ALA A 276 -16.35 18.13 3.74
CA ALA A 276 -17.44 17.25 4.19
C ALA A 276 -17.73 16.12 3.19
N SER A 277 -17.58 16.41 1.90
CA SER A 277 -17.78 15.44 0.80
C SER A 277 -16.57 14.55 0.52
N LEU A 278 -15.49 14.66 1.32
CA LEU A 278 -14.29 13.83 1.16
C LEU A 278 -14.64 12.35 1.30
N PRO A 279 -14.27 11.48 0.35
CA PRO A 279 -14.45 10.04 0.47
C PRO A 279 -13.66 9.46 1.64
N ILE A 280 -14.32 8.65 2.47
CA ILE A 280 -13.69 7.90 3.56
C ILE A 280 -13.79 6.40 3.27
N SER A 281 -12.64 5.71 3.21
CA SER A 281 -12.63 4.25 3.08
C SER A 281 -12.78 3.57 4.42
N VAL A 282 -13.54 2.47 4.43
CA VAL A 282 -13.80 1.66 5.61
C VAL A 282 -13.52 0.20 5.27
N ASN A 283 -12.63 -0.39 6.05
CA ASN A 283 -12.29 -1.81 5.97
C ASN A 283 -13.50 -2.69 6.31
N MET A 284 -13.78 -3.67 5.45
CA MET A 284 -14.82 -4.66 5.65
C MET A 284 -14.24 -6.06 5.54
N SER A 285 -14.33 -6.83 6.62
CA SER A 285 -13.92 -8.23 6.63
C SER A 285 -14.72 -9.04 5.61
N ARG A 286 -14.06 -10.01 4.98
CA ARG A 286 -14.71 -10.98 4.08
C ARG A 286 -15.89 -11.72 4.68
N LEU A 287 -15.99 -11.80 6.01
CA LEU A 287 -17.09 -12.49 6.67
C LEU A 287 -18.45 -11.82 6.35
N HIS A 288 -18.43 -10.56 5.94
CA HIS A 288 -19.59 -9.83 5.42
C HIS A 288 -20.11 -10.38 4.08
N LEU A 289 -19.25 -10.93 3.22
CA LEU A 289 -19.64 -11.44 1.90
C LEU A 289 -20.64 -12.61 2.00
N TYR A 290 -20.61 -13.34 3.11
CA TYR A 290 -21.52 -14.46 3.38
C TYR A 290 -22.85 -14.02 4.02
N LYS A 291 -23.04 -12.71 4.27
CA LYS A 291 -24.25 -12.14 4.87
C LYS A 291 -25.13 -11.54 3.77
N LYS A 292 -26.35 -12.08 3.64
CA LYS A 292 -27.29 -11.68 2.57
C LYS A 292 -27.75 -10.22 2.67
N ASP A 293 -27.79 -9.70 3.89
CA ASP A 293 -28.25 -8.36 4.27
C ASP A 293 -27.10 -7.35 4.39
N PHE A 294 -25.87 -7.71 4.02
CA PHE A 294 -24.70 -6.86 4.18
C PHE A 294 -24.85 -5.50 3.48
N CYS A 295 -25.05 -5.50 2.16
CA CYS A 295 -25.17 -4.27 1.37
C CYS A 295 -26.38 -3.42 1.81
N ASP A 296 -27.48 -4.08 2.18
CA ASP A 296 -28.71 -3.41 2.59
C ASP A 296 -28.50 -2.70 3.93
N THR A 297 -27.83 -3.35 4.88
CA THR A 297 -27.46 -2.76 6.17
C THR A 297 -26.57 -1.52 6.00
N LEU A 298 -25.57 -1.57 5.10
CA LEU A 298 -24.71 -0.40 4.84
C LEU A 298 -25.51 0.77 4.26
N ALA A 299 -26.40 0.50 3.31
CA ALA A 299 -27.27 1.52 2.72
C ALA A 299 -28.24 2.11 3.76
N GLU A 300 -28.79 1.29 4.67
CA GLU A 300 -29.64 1.74 5.77
C GLU A 300 -28.88 2.65 6.75
N ILE A 301 -27.65 2.30 7.11
CA ILE A 301 -26.81 3.13 7.99
C ILE A 301 -26.47 4.46 7.29
N ALA A 302 -26.01 4.43 6.03
CA ALA A 302 -25.72 5.65 5.29
C ALA A 302 -26.96 6.56 5.18
N GLY A 303 -28.12 5.98 4.88
CA GLY A 303 -29.40 6.68 4.81
C GLY A 303 -29.87 7.25 6.15
N LYS A 304 -29.62 6.57 7.27
CA LYS A 304 -29.92 7.07 8.62
C LYS A 304 -29.21 8.41 8.92
N TYR A 305 -28.00 8.58 8.42
CA TYR A 305 -27.21 9.81 8.59
C TYR A 305 -27.27 10.74 7.38
N ASP A 306 -28.08 10.44 6.37
CA ASP A 306 -28.22 11.21 5.12
C ASP A 306 -26.88 11.43 4.39
N ILE A 307 -26.04 10.39 4.37
CA ILE A 307 -24.73 10.43 3.71
C ILE A 307 -24.84 9.86 2.31
N ASN A 308 -24.31 10.59 1.33
CA ASN A 308 -24.21 10.11 -0.03
C ASN A 308 -23.25 8.90 -0.09
N PRO A 309 -23.69 7.72 -0.58
CA PRO A 309 -22.86 6.52 -0.67
C PRO A 309 -21.55 6.69 -1.43
N LYS A 310 -21.47 7.66 -2.36
CA LYS A 310 -20.22 7.97 -3.09
C LYS A 310 -19.11 8.53 -2.21
N GLU A 311 -19.46 9.05 -1.04
CA GLU A 311 -18.50 9.55 -0.07
C GLU A 311 -17.98 8.45 0.87
N LEU A 312 -18.41 7.21 0.66
CA LEU A 312 -18.05 6.03 1.44
C LEU A 312 -17.43 4.98 0.50
N GLU A 313 -16.17 4.67 0.73
CA GLU A 313 -15.43 3.65 -0.03
C GLU A 313 -15.37 2.37 0.80
N ILE A 314 -15.83 1.25 0.24
CA ILE A 314 -15.83 -0.05 0.91
C ILE A 314 -14.57 -0.81 0.51
N GLU A 315 -13.76 -1.14 1.50
CA GLU A 315 -12.44 -1.73 1.28
C GLU A 315 -12.43 -3.21 1.68
N ILE A 316 -11.95 -4.08 0.79
CA ILE A 316 -11.97 -5.55 0.94
C ILE A 316 -10.56 -6.12 0.71
N THR A 317 -10.07 -6.95 1.64
CA THR A 317 -8.68 -7.48 1.61
C THR A 317 -8.43 -8.62 0.60
N GLU A 318 -7.20 -8.71 0.07
CA GLU A 318 -6.79 -9.65 -1.00
C GLU A 318 -6.74 -11.13 -0.60
N ASN A 319 -6.32 -11.48 0.63
CA ASN A 319 -5.96 -12.87 1.06
C ASN A 319 -7.13 -13.89 1.08
N VAL A 320 -8.20 -13.56 0.38
CA VAL A 320 -9.54 -14.14 0.36
C VAL A 320 -9.87 -14.76 -1.01
N PHE A 321 -8.99 -14.56 -1.98
CA PHE A 321 -9.22 -14.68 -3.43
C PHE A 321 -9.08 -16.08 -4.06
N LEU A 322 -9.06 -17.13 -3.24
CA LEU A 322 -8.78 -18.50 -3.70
C LEU A 322 -10.03 -19.39 -3.85
N ARG A 323 -11.24 -18.92 -3.52
CA ARG A 323 -12.49 -19.70 -3.63
C ARG A 323 -13.68 -18.83 -4.05
N ASP A 324 -14.26 -19.15 -5.21
CA ASP A 324 -15.48 -18.61 -5.82
C ASP A 324 -15.64 -17.07 -5.87
N ASN A 325 -15.16 -16.47 -6.97
CA ASN A 325 -15.31 -15.04 -7.27
C ASN A 325 -16.78 -14.58 -7.48
N THR A 326 -17.73 -15.50 -7.67
CA THR A 326 -19.11 -15.16 -8.03
C THR A 326 -19.86 -14.43 -6.91
N GLU A 327 -19.70 -14.85 -5.64
CA GLU A 327 -20.35 -14.18 -4.51
C GLU A 327 -19.83 -12.75 -4.34
N LEU A 328 -18.50 -12.59 -4.43
CA LEU A 328 -17.86 -11.28 -4.35
C LEU A 328 -18.34 -10.35 -5.47
N ILE A 329 -18.34 -10.80 -6.72
CA ILE A 329 -18.82 -10.00 -7.86
C ILE A 329 -20.26 -9.52 -7.62
N ASN A 330 -21.14 -10.40 -7.12
CA ASN A 330 -22.52 -10.01 -6.81
C ASN A 330 -22.60 -8.96 -5.70
N VAL A 331 -21.79 -9.08 -4.65
CA VAL A 331 -21.73 -8.10 -3.55
C VAL A 331 -21.21 -6.76 -4.06
N VAL A 332 -20.12 -6.73 -4.83
CA VAL A 332 -19.55 -5.49 -5.39
C VAL A 332 -20.56 -4.80 -6.31
N ASN A 333 -21.21 -5.55 -7.22
CA ASN A 333 -22.25 -4.98 -8.07
C ASN A 333 -23.42 -4.40 -7.26
N LYS A 334 -23.86 -5.09 -6.20
CA LYS A 334 -24.93 -4.59 -5.32
C LYS A 334 -24.51 -3.32 -4.55
N LEU A 335 -23.25 -3.23 -4.13
CA LEU A 335 -22.69 -2.01 -3.53
C LEU A 335 -22.68 -0.85 -4.54
N HIS A 336 -22.31 -1.12 -5.80
CA HIS A 336 -22.38 -0.13 -6.88
C HIS A 336 -23.81 0.32 -7.18
N GLU A 337 -24.79 -0.58 -7.14
CA GLU A 337 -26.21 -0.23 -7.30
C GLU A 337 -26.69 0.77 -6.23
N TYR A 338 -26.16 0.65 -5.00
CA TYR A 338 -26.39 1.63 -3.93
C TYR A 338 -25.53 2.90 -4.07
N GLY A 339 -24.54 2.91 -4.95
CA GLY A 339 -23.67 4.06 -5.23
C GLY A 339 -22.38 4.11 -4.41
N PHE A 340 -22.04 3.03 -3.70
CA PHE A 340 -20.75 2.93 -3.00
C PHE A 340 -19.59 2.72 -3.98
N SER A 341 -18.43 3.28 -3.67
CA SER A 341 -17.16 2.89 -4.30
C SER A 341 -16.59 1.67 -3.60
N VAL A 342 -15.88 0.81 -4.33
CA VAL A 342 -15.27 -0.40 -3.76
C VAL A 342 -13.79 -0.48 -4.13
N SER A 343 -12.96 -0.79 -3.14
CA SER A 343 -11.52 -0.97 -3.31
C SER A 343 -11.04 -2.34 -2.82
N ILE A 344 -9.96 -2.82 -3.44
CA ILE A 344 -9.24 -4.01 -2.98
C ILE A 344 -7.99 -3.58 -2.23
N ASP A 345 -7.83 -4.07 -1.01
CA ASP A 345 -6.67 -3.82 -0.14
C ASP A 345 -5.64 -4.94 -0.17
N ASP A 346 -4.41 -4.63 0.24
CA ASP A 346 -3.25 -5.55 0.28
C ASP A 346 -2.89 -6.19 -1.08
N PHE A 347 -3.15 -5.51 -2.21
CA PHE A 347 -3.00 -6.12 -3.53
C PHE A 347 -1.54 -6.49 -3.85
N GLY A 348 -1.36 -7.77 -4.20
CA GLY A 348 -0.13 -8.41 -4.65
C GLY A 348 0.66 -9.13 -3.54
N SER A 349 0.08 -9.29 -2.35
CA SER A 349 0.59 -10.16 -1.29
C SER A 349 0.33 -11.65 -1.59
N GLY A 350 -0.62 -11.96 -2.49
CA GLY A 350 -1.00 -13.32 -2.90
C GLY A 350 -0.55 -13.77 -4.30
N TYR A 351 -0.38 -15.08 -4.50
CA TYR A 351 0.05 -15.71 -5.77
C TYR A 351 -1.01 -15.66 -6.91
N SER A 352 -2.19 -15.04 -6.72
CA SER A 352 -3.32 -15.12 -7.68
C SER A 352 -4.01 -13.81 -8.02
N ALA A 353 -3.47 -12.66 -7.58
CA ALA A 353 -4.08 -11.32 -7.72
C ALA A 353 -4.46 -10.95 -9.17
N LEU A 354 -3.64 -11.33 -10.16
CA LEU A 354 -3.79 -10.90 -11.55
C LEU A 354 -5.00 -11.52 -12.28
N ASN A 355 -5.35 -12.78 -11.98
CA ASN A 355 -6.46 -13.45 -12.65
C ASN A 355 -7.81 -12.81 -12.30
N MET A 356 -7.88 -12.07 -11.20
CA MET A 356 -9.11 -11.54 -10.65
C MET A 356 -9.45 -10.13 -11.13
N LEU A 357 -8.42 -9.34 -11.42
CA LEU A 357 -8.58 -7.99 -11.98
C LEU A 357 -9.40 -7.97 -13.26
N LYS A 358 -9.45 -9.09 -13.99
CA LYS A 358 -10.25 -9.22 -15.20
C LYS A 358 -11.76 -9.18 -14.92
N ASP A 359 -12.21 -9.80 -13.84
CA ASP A 359 -13.63 -10.13 -13.64
C ASP A 359 -14.27 -9.34 -12.48
N ILE A 360 -13.48 -8.76 -11.56
CA ILE A 360 -14.02 -8.00 -10.43
C ILE A 360 -14.24 -6.53 -10.82
N PRO A 361 -15.47 -6.02 -10.69
CA PRO A 361 -15.79 -4.64 -11.03
C PRO A 361 -15.46 -3.69 -9.87
N VAL A 362 -14.23 -3.67 -9.39
CA VAL A 362 -13.81 -2.70 -8.35
C VAL A 362 -13.45 -1.35 -8.99
N ASN A 363 -13.42 -0.29 -8.19
CA ASN A 363 -13.03 1.04 -8.62
C ASN A 363 -11.53 1.26 -8.42
N ILE A 364 -11.01 0.82 -7.28
CA ILE A 364 -9.67 1.16 -6.80
C ILE A 364 -8.90 -0.11 -6.42
N ILE A 365 -7.61 -0.13 -6.73
CA ILE A 365 -6.65 -1.12 -6.22
C ILE A 365 -5.65 -0.42 -5.30
N LYS A 366 -5.50 -0.93 -4.08
CA LYS A 366 -4.49 -0.47 -3.12
C LYS A 366 -3.28 -1.41 -3.17
N ILE A 367 -2.14 -0.90 -3.64
CA ILE A 367 -0.88 -1.63 -3.73
C ILE A 367 -0.22 -1.65 -2.35
N ASP A 368 0.03 -2.85 -1.83
CA ASP A 368 0.65 -3.03 -0.52
C ASP A 368 2.09 -2.48 -0.45
N LYS A 369 2.47 -2.02 0.74
CA LYS A 369 3.79 -1.45 1.04
C LYS A 369 4.96 -2.40 0.79
N GLU A 370 4.76 -3.72 0.80
CA GLU A 370 5.84 -4.68 0.54
C GLU A 370 6.36 -4.54 -0.90
N PHE A 371 5.53 -4.09 -1.87
CA PHE A 371 6.02 -3.74 -3.22
C PHE A 371 7.00 -2.57 -3.21
N LEU A 372 6.79 -1.58 -2.33
CA LEU A 372 7.71 -0.46 -2.19
C LEU A 372 9.06 -0.93 -1.63
N LYS A 373 9.04 -1.78 -0.59
CA LYS A 373 10.27 -2.36 -0.01
C LYS A 373 11.06 -3.18 -1.03
N MET A 374 10.38 -3.97 -1.85
CA MET A 374 11.01 -4.77 -2.91
C MET A 374 11.59 -3.91 -4.04
N SER A 375 11.10 -2.68 -4.24
CA SER A 375 11.45 -1.83 -5.38
C SER A 375 12.53 -0.77 -5.12
N ALA A 376 12.90 -0.50 -3.87
CA ALA A 376 13.81 0.60 -3.52
C ALA A 376 15.17 0.51 -4.26
N ASP A 377 15.79 -0.67 -4.28
CA ASP A 377 17.14 -0.89 -4.86
C ASP A 377 17.18 -1.87 -6.05
N ASP A 378 16.03 -2.41 -6.46
CA ASP A 378 15.96 -3.42 -7.52
C ASP A 378 15.34 -2.86 -8.81
N VAL A 379 16.14 -2.84 -9.89
CA VAL A 379 15.67 -2.49 -11.24
C VAL A 379 14.50 -3.38 -11.67
N ARG A 380 14.46 -4.64 -11.23
CA ARG A 380 13.36 -5.55 -11.53
C ARG A 380 12.12 -5.18 -10.72
N GLY A 381 12.24 -4.91 -9.42
CA GLY A 381 11.16 -4.38 -8.58
C GLY A 381 10.50 -3.12 -9.17
N LYS A 382 11.30 -2.13 -9.60
CA LYS A 382 10.79 -0.91 -10.26
C LYS A 382 10.01 -1.19 -11.56
N LYS A 383 10.44 -2.18 -12.34
CA LYS A 383 9.71 -2.60 -13.55
C LYS A 383 8.41 -3.32 -13.24
N VAL A 384 8.39 -4.12 -12.17
CA VAL A 384 7.17 -4.84 -11.73
C VAL A 384 6.10 -3.84 -11.32
N ILE A 385 6.41 -2.91 -10.41
CA ILE A 385 5.43 -1.92 -9.95
C ILE A 385 4.91 -1.05 -11.09
N LYS A 386 5.80 -0.60 -12.00
CA LYS A 386 5.40 0.16 -13.20
C LYS A 386 4.38 -0.57 -14.06
N ASN A 387 4.61 -1.85 -14.33
CA ASN A 387 3.71 -2.65 -15.17
C ASN A 387 2.39 -2.96 -14.46
N ILE A 388 2.40 -3.16 -13.13
CA ILE A 388 1.16 -3.34 -12.35
C ILE A 388 0.30 -2.08 -12.43
N ILE A 389 0.89 -0.90 -12.18
CA ILE A 389 0.20 0.39 -12.26
C ILE A 389 -0.36 0.60 -13.68
N ALA A 390 0.45 0.37 -14.72
CA ALA A 390 0.02 0.52 -16.11
C ALA A 390 -1.16 -0.40 -16.45
N MET A 391 -1.12 -1.67 -16.03
CA MET A 391 -2.21 -2.62 -16.25
C MET A 391 -3.50 -2.21 -15.52
N CYS A 392 -3.41 -1.71 -14.28
CA CYS A 392 -4.58 -1.21 -13.56
C CYS A 392 -5.21 -0.03 -14.31
N LYS A 393 -4.39 0.90 -14.81
CA LYS A 393 -4.86 2.02 -15.63
C LYS A 393 -5.50 1.56 -16.95
N ASP A 394 -4.92 0.57 -17.63
CA ASP A 394 -5.50 0.01 -18.86
C ASP A 394 -6.88 -0.63 -18.61
N LEU A 395 -7.09 -1.17 -17.40
CA LEU A 395 -8.37 -1.69 -16.92
C LEU A 395 -9.31 -0.60 -16.35
N LYS A 396 -8.90 0.67 -16.42
CA LYS A 396 -9.63 1.83 -15.87
C LYS A 396 -9.87 1.75 -14.37
N LEU A 397 -8.91 1.19 -13.65
CA LEU A 397 -8.89 1.14 -12.19
C LEU A 397 -8.01 2.26 -11.65
N ASP A 398 -8.49 2.93 -10.62
CA ASP A 398 -7.68 3.86 -9.85
C ASP A 398 -6.68 3.09 -8.98
N VAL A 399 -5.52 3.67 -8.75
CA VAL A 399 -4.44 3.02 -8.00
C VAL A 399 -4.03 3.91 -6.84
N VAL A 400 -4.09 3.34 -5.65
CA VAL A 400 -3.54 3.92 -4.42
C VAL A 400 -2.33 3.09 -4.02
N THR A 401 -1.21 3.72 -3.71
CA THR A 401 -0.07 3.00 -3.12
C THR A 401 0.04 3.28 -1.64
N GLU A 402 0.18 2.22 -0.86
CA GLU A 402 0.26 2.29 0.60
C GLU A 402 1.68 2.27 1.13
N GLY A 403 1.85 2.79 2.35
CA GLY A 403 3.11 2.75 3.07
C GLY A 403 4.22 3.58 2.42
N VAL A 404 3.86 4.69 1.74
CA VAL A 404 4.83 5.64 1.23
C VAL A 404 5.47 6.41 2.39
N GLU A 405 6.79 6.33 2.50
CA GLU A 405 7.59 6.90 3.59
C GLU A 405 8.66 7.90 3.10
N THR A 406 9.06 7.84 1.83
CA THR A 406 10.15 8.67 1.30
C THR A 406 9.78 9.40 0.01
N GLU A 407 10.46 10.52 -0.23
CA GLU A 407 10.31 11.31 -1.46
C GLU A 407 10.72 10.54 -2.72
N ASP A 408 11.73 9.67 -2.62
CA ASP A 408 12.16 8.83 -3.74
C ASP A 408 11.08 7.83 -4.17
N GLN A 409 10.30 7.31 -3.22
CA GLN A 409 9.14 6.46 -3.53
C GLN A 409 8.07 7.28 -4.28
N ILE A 410 7.81 8.51 -3.88
CA ILE A 410 6.86 9.42 -4.57
C ILE A 410 7.33 9.68 -6.01
N ARG A 411 8.61 10.03 -6.20
CA ARG A 411 9.18 10.22 -7.54
C ARG A 411 9.01 8.97 -8.42
N LEU A 412 9.30 7.79 -7.87
CA LEU A 412 9.10 6.53 -8.58
C LEU A 412 7.64 6.31 -8.97
N LEU A 413 6.72 6.40 -8.00
CA LEU A 413 5.29 6.14 -8.20
C LEU A 413 4.66 7.10 -9.20
N THR A 414 4.94 8.39 -9.06
CA THR A 414 4.46 9.42 -10.00
C THR A 414 5.03 9.23 -11.41
N SER A 415 6.29 8.80 -11.56
CA SER A 415 6.87 8.45 -12.87
C SER A 415 6.26 7.19 -13.50
N CYS A 416 5.68 6.31 -12.67
CA CYS A 416 4.92 5.14 -13.12
C CYS A 416 3.46 5.48 -13.44
N GLY A 417 3.03 6.72 -13.19
CA GLY A 417 1.67 7.18 -13.36
C GLY A 417 0.77 6.94 -12.15
N CYS A 418 1.25 6.45 -11.02
CA CYS A 418 0.41 6.39 -9.82
C CYS A 418 0.21 7.80 -9.26
N GLU A 419 -1.03 8.20 -9.06
CA GLU A 419 -1.39 9.56 -8.66
C GLU A 419 -1.73 9.66 -7.19
N ILE A 420 -2.19 8.55 -6.57
CA ILE A 420 -2.66 8.55 -5.19
C ILE A 420 -1.72 7.74 -4.31
N ALA A 421 -1.37 8.28 -3.15
CA ALA A 421 -0.64 7.56 -2.13
C ALA A 421 -1.17 7.82 -0.72
N GLN A 422 -0.89 6.85 0.14
CA GLN A 422 -1.12 6.89 1.57
C GLN A 422 0.14 6.40 2.28
N GLY A 423 0.56 7.10 3.33
CA GLY A 423 1.73 6.68 4.10
C GLY A 423 2.31 7.77 5.00
N PHE A 424 3.33 7.38 5.77
CA PHE A 424 3.91 8.24 6.80
C PHE A 424 4.70 9.43 6.26
N TYR A 425 5.01 9.45 4.95
CA TYR A 425 5.53 10.64 4.30
C TYR A 425 4.57 11.84 4.47
N TYR A 426 3.26 11.61 4.32
CA TYR A 426 2.24 12.65 4.47
C TYR A 426 1.78 12.78 5.91
N SER A 427 1.26 11.69 6.48
CA SER A 427 0.84 11.65 7.88
C SER A 427 0.66 10.22 8.37
N LYS A 428 0.82 10.05 9.68
CA LYS A 428 0.32 8.87 10.39
C LYS A 428 -1.21 8.96 10.49
N PRO A 429 -1.90 7.84 10.80
CA PRO A 429 -3.31 7.91 11.16
C PRO A 429 -3.53 8.92 12.30
N LEU A 430 -4.46 9.84 12.10
CA LEU A 430 -4.74 10.97 12.99
C LEU A 430 -6.07 10.74 13.73
N PRO A 431 -6.18 11.14 15.01
CA PRO A 431 -7.49 11.32 15.66
C PRO A 431 -8.35 12.34 14.90
N GLU A 432 -9.67 12.27 15.11
CA GLU A 432 -10.68 13.14 14.47
C GLU A 432 -10.26 14.62 14.40
N LEU A 433 -9.99 15.25 15.54
CA LEU A 433 -9.64 16.69 15.60
C LEU A 433 -8.33 17.04 14.87
N GLU A 434 -7.34 16.15 14.91
CA GLU A 434 -6.07 16.37 14.19
C GLU A 434 -6.26 16.22 12.69
N PHE A 435 -7.11 15.28 12.26
CA PHE A 435 -7.47 15.10 10.87
C PHE A 435 -8.26 16.29 10.31
N GLU A 436 -9.17 16.88 11.09
CA GLU A 436 -9.91 18.08 10.69
C GLU A 436 -8.96 19.27 10.43
N ASN A 437 -7.99 19.49 11.32
CA ASN A 437 -6.96 20.51 11.13
C ASN A 437 -6.10 20.23 9.89
N TYR A 438 -5.71 18.96 9.69
CA TYR A 438 -4.97 18.56 8.49
C TYR A 438 -5.79 18.80 7.21
N SER A 439 -7.08 18.47 7.23
CA SER A 439 -7.99 18.61 6.09
C SER A 439 -8.22 20.07 5.73
N ALA A 440 -8.45 20.93 6.73
CA ALA A 440 -8.60 22.36 6.50
C ALA A 440 -7.38 23.01 5.83
N ALA A 441 -6.18 22.47 6.07
CA ALA A 441 -4.94 23.00 5.49
C ALA A 441 -4.60 22.40 4.11
N ASN A 442 -5.01 21.16 3.84
CA ASN A 442 -4.53 20.39 2.68
C ASN A 442 -5.63 20.02 1.68
N TYR A 443 -6.91 20.28 1.98
CA TYR A 443 -8.01 20.13 1.04
C TYR A 443 -8.20 21.42 0.25
N LYS A 444 -8.04 21.34 -1.07
CA LYS A 444 -8.32 22.40 -2.03
C LYS A 444 -9.50 21.97 -2.90
N ASP A 445 -10.53 22.81 -2.97
CA ASP A 445 -11.64 22.60 -3.89
C ASP A 445 -11.19 22.91 -5.33
N ASP A 446 -11.44 21.97 -6.24
CA ASP A 446 -11.10 22.08 -7.67
C ASP A 446 -11.89 23.21 -8.37
N GLN A 447 -12.93 23.76 -7.73
CA GLN A 447 -13.76 24.84 -8.30
C GLN A 447 -13.10 26.23 -8.35
N ASN A 448 -11.95 26.45 -7.71
CA ASN A 448 -11.26 27.73 -7.75
C ASN A 448 -10.38 27.88 -9.00
N CYS A 449 -11.02 28.06 -10.16
CA CYS A 449 -10.35 28.46 -11.40
C CYS A 449 -10.85 29.83 -11.89
N ILE A 450 -9.96 30.61 -12.49
CA ILE A 450 -10.26 31.92 -13.05
C ILE A 450 -10.06 31.81 -14.56
N LYS A 451 -11.14 32.02 -15.31
CA LYS A 451 -11.18 31.85 -16.75
C LYS A 451 -11.30 33.19 -17.47
N PHE A 452 -10.57 33.32 -18.57
CA PHE A 452 -10.69 34.41 -19.54
C PHE A 452 -11.15 33.82 -20.88
N SER A 453 -12.46 33.91 -21.15
CA SER A 453 -13.03 33.45 -22.42
C SER A 453 -12.77 34.41 -23.60
N PHE A 454 -12.27 35.62 -23.33
CA PHE A 454 -11.99 36.66 -24.34
C PHE A 454 -13.18 37.00 -25.25
N ASN A 455 -14.40 36.98 -24.72
CA ASN A 455 -15.63 37.36 -25.41
C ASN A 455 -15.74 38.89 -25.55
N ASP A 456 -14.92 39.48 -26.42
CA ASP A 456 -14.77 40.93 -26.64
C ASP A 456 -14.35 41.72 -25.38
N SER A 457 -13.75 41.04 -24.41
CA SER A 457 -13.38 41.60 -23.12
C SER A 457 -12.06 41.01 -22.63
N PHE A 458 -11.34 41.78 -21.80
CA PHE A 458 -10.16 41.31 -21.05
C PHE A 458 -10.50 40.99 -19.58
N VAL A 459 -11.78 41.03 -19.23
CA VAL A 459 -12.27 40.68 -17.89
C VAL A 459 -12.45 39.17 -17.80
N SER A 460 -12.13 38.59 -16.64
CA SER A 460 -12.40 37.20 -16.32
C SER A 460 -13.91 36.91 -16.28
N ASP A 461 -14.29 35.65 -16.48
CA ASP A 461 -15.68 35.23 -16.58
C ASP A 461 -16.47 35.44 -15.25
N ASP A 462 -15.77 35.50 -14.12
CA ASP A 462 -16.31 35.85 -12.80
C ASP A 462 -16.43 37.36 -12.54
N GLY A 463 -15.83 38.21 -13.40
CA GLY A 463 -15.81 39.66 -13.26
C GLY A 463 -14.78 40.22 -12.28
N GLU A 464 -13.99 39.39 -11.61
CA GLU A 464 -13.11 39.81 -10.50
C GLU A 464 -11.74 40.35 -10.99
N TYR A 465 -11.30 39.95 -12.17
CA TYR A 465 -9.99 40.29 -12.71
C TYR A 465 -10.10 40.91 -14.10
N GLU A 466 -9.34 41.95 -14.36
CA GLU A 466 -9.27 42.60 -15.67
C GLU A 466 -7.81 42.68 -16.14
N GLY A 467 -7.57 42.18 -17.34
CA GLY A 467 -6.29 42.33 -18.03
C GLY A 467 -6.17 43.70 -18.68
N ASN A 468 -4.95 44.25 -18.70
CA ASN A 468 -4.63 45.49 -19.37
C ASN A 468 -3.79 45.22 -20.63
N PHE A 469 -4.35 45.47 -21.80
CA PHE A 469 -3.63 45.26 -23.06
C PHE A 469 -2.66 46.41 -23.33
N ILE A 470 -1.39 46.10 -23.55
CA ILE A 470 -0.33 47.06 -23.83
C ILE A 470 -0.06 47.10 -25.33
N GLY A 471 -0.44 48.19 -25.99
CA GLY A 471 -0.36 48.36 -27.45
C GLY A 471 -1.74 48.53 -28.08
N ASN A 472 -1.79 48.62 -29.41
CA ASN A 472 -3.03 48.88 -30.16
C ASN A 472 -3.35 47.82 -31.23
N ASN A 473 -2.49 46.80 -31.38
CA ASN A 473 -2.65 45.81 -32.45
C ASN A 473 -3.10 44.47 -31.87
N TYR A 474 -4.41 44.36 -31.65
CA TYR A 474 -5.09 43.12 -31.31
C TYR A 474 -6.44 43.06 -32.03
N ARG A 475 -7.01 41.86 -32.14
CA ARG A 475 -8.39 41.67 -32.57
C ARG A 475 -9.00 40.46 -31.87
N PHE A 476 -10.33 40.45 -31.76
CA PHE A 476 -11.07 39.26 -31.39
C PHE A 476 -11.49 38.52 -32.65
N GLU A 477 -11.31 37.20 -32.67
CA GLU A 477 -11.67 36.33 -33.79
C GLU A 477 -12.27 35.01 -33.29
N PRO A 478 -12.89 34.18 -34.16
CA PRO A 478 -13.40 32.87 -33.75
C PRO A 478 -12.29 31.96 -33.20
N GLY A 479 -12.56 31.32 -32.06
CA GLY A 479 -11.64 30.44 -31.35
C GLY A 479 -11.72 28.99 -31.81
N ILE A 480 -11.74 28.08 -30.83
CA ILE A 480 -11.88 26.62 -31.05
C ILE A 480 -13.32 26.19 -31.36
N SER A 481 -14.29 27.09 -31.26
CA SER A 481 -15.67 26.90 -31.69
C SER A 481 -16.29 28.26 -32.04
N ASP A 482 -17.44 28.25 -32.73
CA ASP A 482 -18.15 29.49 -33.11
C ASP A 482 -18.65 30.29 -31.89
N SER A 483 -18.81 29.62 -30.75
CA SER A 483 -19.30 30.22 -29.49
C SER A 483 -18.18 30.82 -28.63
N ILE A 484 -16.92 30.45 -28.91
CA ILE A 484 -15.73 30.88 -28.16
C ILE A 484 -14.94 31.88 -29.01
N LYS A 485 -14.63 33.04 -28.43
CA LYS A 485 -13.73 34.02 -29.07
C LYS A 485 -12.28 33.79 -28.63
N ALA A 486 -11.36 34.18 -29.51
CA ALA A 486 -9.95 34.21 -29.25
C ALA A 486 -9.42 35.64 -29.32
N LEU A 487 -8.43 35.93 -28.48
CA LEU A 487 -7.63 37.14 -28.58
C LEU A 487 -6.45 36.87 -29.52
N HIS A 488 -6.42 37.58 -30.64
CA HIS A 488 -5.35 37.50 -31.62
C HIS A 488 -4.32 38.62 -31.42
N PHE A 489 -3.04 38.23 -31.42
CA PHE A 489 -1.88 39.10 -31.24
C PHE A 489 -1.14 39.28 -32.58
N GLU A 490 -0.92 40.53 -33.00
CA GLU A 490 -0.31 40.88 -34.30
C GLU A 490 1.23 40.90 -34.30
N SER A 491 1.89 40.28 -33.31
CA SER A 491 3.31 40.50 -32.98
C SER A 491 3.61 41.98 -32.67
N GLY A 492 4.77 42.26 -32.09
CA GLY A 492 5.15 43.62 -31.69
C GLY A 492 6.63 43.75 -31.40
N SER A 493 7.14 44.98 -31.38
CA SER A 493 8.45 45.24 -30.77
C SER A 493 8.43 44.87 -29.29
N VAL A 494 9.60 44.72 -28.69
CA VAL A 494 9.73 44.55 -27.23
C VAL A 494 8.90 45.62 -26.50
N PHE A 495 8.18 45.23 -25.45
CA PHE A 495 7.21 46.07 -24.72
C PHE A 495 5.97 46.52 -25.52
N SER A 496 5.52 45.75 -26.51
CA SER A 496 4.26 46.06 -27.21
C SER A 496 3.48 44.82 -27.63
N ASN A 497 2.16 44.98 -27.73
CA ASN A 497 1.17 44.00 -28.18
C ASN A 497 1.13 42.72 -27.32
N TYR A 498 1.02 42.90 -26.01
CA TYR A 498 0.80 41.82 -25.03
C TYR A 498 -0.28 42.20 -24.04
N LEU A 499 -0.93 41.20 -23.44
CA LEU A 499 -1.91 41.38 -22.38
C LEU A 499 -1.21 41.24 -21.02
N ASN A 500 -1.24 42.29 -20.20
CA ASN A 500 -0.76 42.23 -18.82
C ASN A 500 -1.89 41.79 -17.91
N LEU A 501 -1.68 40.74 -17.12
CA LEU A 501 -2.67 40.17 -16.23
C LEU A 501 -2.32 40.42 -14.76
N PRO A 502 -3.31 40.53 -13.85
CA PRO A 502 -3.04 40.67 -12.42
C PRO A 502 -2.23 39.48 -11.87
N THR A 503 -1.12 39.73 -11.18
CA THR A 503 -0.26 38.66 -10.63
C THR A 503 -0.95 37.82 -9.55
N LYS A 504 -2.03 38.34 -8.95
CA LYS A 504 -2.89 37.62 -7.99
C LYS A 504 -3.58 36.38 -8.59
N LEU A 505 -3.61 36.23 -9.92
CA LEU A 505 -4.12 35.03 -10.60
C LEU A 505 -3.30 33.78 -10.28
N LEU A 506 -2.01 33.94 -9.94
CA LEU A 506 -1.09 32.86 -9.59
C LEU A 506 -0.54 33.10 -8.17
N HIS A 507 -1.43 33.22 -7.19
CA HIS A 507 -1.05 33.48 -5.79
C HIS A 507 -0.76 32.21 -4.98
N SER A 508 -1.21 31.03 -5.45
CA SER A 508 -0.91 29.75 -4.83
C SER A 508 0.52 29.31 -5.18
N ASP A 509 1.23 28.73 -4.21
CA ASP A 509 2.57 28.17 -4.45
C ASP A 509 2.57 27.06 -5.52
N SER A 510 1.43 26.40 -5.74
CA SER A 510 1.24 25.39 -6.78
C SER A 510 0.02 25.73 -7.64
N TYR A 511 0.13 25.61 -8.96
CA TYR A 511 -0.89 26.08 -9.91
C TYR A 511 -0.88 25.31 -11.24
N SER A 512 -1.94 25.50 -12.02
CA SER A 512 -2.01 25.07 -13.43
C SER A 512 -2.50 26.21 -14.31
N VAL A 513 -1.97 26.29 -15.52
CA VAL A 513 -2.43 27.21 -16.56
C VAL A 513 -2.83 26.40 -17.78
N SER A 514 -4.09 26.50 -18.17
CA SER A 514 -4.67 25.85 -19.35
C SER A 514 -4.99 26.90 -20.40
N MET A 515 -4.65 26.66 -21.65
CA MET A 515 -4.99 27.56 -22.75
C MET A 515 -5.07 26.82 -24.08
N TRP A 516 -5.85 27.34 -25.01
CA TRP A 516 -5.78 26.97 -26.41
C TRP A 516 -5.03 28.03 -27.19
N LEU A 517 -4.09 27.60 -28.03
CA LEU A 517 -3.26 28.51 -28.83
C LEU A 517 -3.18 28.07 -30.29
N LYS A 518 -3.08 29.07 -31.19
CA LYS A 518 -2.95 28.89 -32.63
C LYS A 518 -1.88 29.86 -33.15
N PRO A 519 -0.61 29.42 -33.22
CA PRO A 519 0.48 30.28 -33.69
C PRO A 519 0.42 30.44 -35.21
N GLU A 520 0.57 31.65 -35.74
CA GLU A 520 0.43 31.89 -37.20
C GLU A 520 1.76 32.10 -37.93
N LYS A 521 2.81 32.53 -37.23
CA LYS A 521 4.13 32.81 -37.81
C LYS A 521 5.26 32.38 -36.87
N ASN A 522 6.35 31.86 -37.44
CA ASN A 522 7.55 31.47 -36.68
C ASN A 522 8.36 32.70 -36.20
N THR A 523 7.83 33.44 -35.23
CA THR A 523 8.65 34.23 -34.31
C THR A 523 9.23 33.27 -33.29
N THR A 524 10.36 32.66 -33.65
CA THR A 524 11.09 31.70 -32.82
C THR A 524 11.33 32.31 -31.44
N TRP A 525 11.04 31.56 -30.38
CA TRP A 525 11.18 31.97 -28.98
C TRP A 525 10.23 33.05 -28.47
N ALA A 526 9.18 33.41 -29.23
CA ALA A 526 8.16 34.32 -28.71
C ALA A 526 7.32 33.66 -27.60
N SER A 527 7.17 34.37 -26.48
CA SER A 527 6.41 33.91 -25.32
C SER A 527 4.90 34.05 -25.54
N ALA A 528 4.16 32.96 -25.46
CA ALA A 528 2.69 33.01 -25.36
C ALA A 528 2.21 33.24 -23.93
N LEU A 529 2.95 32.72 -22.95
CA LEU A 529 2.76 32.98 -21.52
C LEU A 529 4.12 33.30 -20.91
N PHE A 530 4.20 34.36 -20.11
CA PHE A 530 5.42 34.77 -19.43
C PHE A 530 5.09 35.25 -18.01
N GLY A 531 5.94 34.90 -17.05
CA GLY A 531 5.86 35.42 -15.69
C GLY A 531 7.23 35.75 -15.13
N GLU A 532 7.37 36.92 -14.52
CA GLU A 532 8.57 37.32 -13.78
C GLU A 532 8.31 37.15 -12.30
N TYR A 533 9.23 36.52 -11.58
CA TYR A 533 9.21 36.34 -10.13
C TYR A 533 10.48 36.91 -9.51
N GLU A 534 10.54 36.99 -8.18
CA GLU A 534 11.61 37.70 -7.46
C GLU A 534 13.04 37.36 -7.93
N ASN A 535 13.27 36.09 -8.27
CA ASN A 535 14.59 35.57 -8.58
C ASN A 535 14.70 35.03 -10.01
N GLY A 536 13.82 35.44 -10.94
CA GLY A 536 13.82 34.83 -12.26
C GLY A 536 12.58 35.07 -13.11
N PHE A 537 12.42 34.24 -14.13
CA PHE A 537 11.20 34.23 -14.94
C PHE A 537 10.87 32.82 -15.43
N PHE A 538 9.61 32.61 -15.81
CA PHE A 538 9.19 31.48 -16.61
C PHE A 538 8.58 31.95 -17.94
N SER A 539 8.70 31.14 -18.98
CA SER A 539 8.19 31.45 -20.32
C SER A 539 7.76 30.19 -21.03
N PHE A 540 6.56 30.21 -21.60
CA PHE A 540 6.11 29.22 -22.57
C PHE A 540 6.25 29.77 -23.99
N CYS A 541 7.13 29.17 -24.77
CA CYS A 541 7.34 29.46 -26.18
C CYS A 541 6.69 28.35 -27.03
N PRO A 542 5.56 28.62 -27.74
CA PRO A 542 4.92 27.60 -28.57
C PRO A 542 5.78 27.16 -29.75
N LEU A 543 6.58 28.09 -30.31
CA LEU A 543 7.50 27.86 -31.41
C LEU A 543 8.92 28.24 -30.98
N ALA A 544 9.70 27.27 -30.53
CA ALA A 544 11.14 27.34 -30.33
C ALA A 544 11.86 26.86 -31.59
N TRP A 545 12.88 25.99 -31.52
CA TRP A 545 13.58 25.51 -32.71
C TRP A 545 12.74 24.46 -33.47
N GLU A 546 12.84 24.45 -34.81
CA GLU A 546 12.20 23.44 -35.69
C GLU A 546 10.70 23.17 -35.43
N GLY A 547 9.99 24.12 -34.81
CA GLY A 547 8.56 24.00 -34.45
C GLY A 547 8.28 23.33 -33.10
N HIS A 548 9.31 22.92 -32.36
CA HIS A 548 9.17 22.39 -31.00
C HIS A 548 8.66 23.47 -30.03
N CYS A 549 7.86 23.10 -29.05
CA CYS A 549 7.52 24.00 -27.94
C CYS A 549 8.51 23.86 -26.76
N SER A 550 8.64 24.93 -25.99
CA SER A 550 9.53 24.99 -24.84
C SER A 550 8.85 25.71 -23.67
N TYR A 551 8.84 25.10 -22.49
CA TYR A 551 8.55 25.78 -21.23
C TYR A 551 9.85 25.97 -20.46
N ARG A 552 10.20 27.21 -20.17
CA ARG A 552 11.49 27.61 -19.62
C ARG A 552 11.31 28.21 -18.25
N VAL A 553 12.18 27.85 -17.31
CA VAL A 553 12.31 28.52 -16.02
C VAL A 553 13.76 28.98 -15.84
N ARG A 554 13.96 30.23 -15.46
CA ARG A 554 15.28 30.84 -15.30
C ARG A 554 15.50 31.27 -13.85
N ASP A 555 16.46 30.68 -13.15
CA ASP A 555 16.88 31.13 -11.81
C ASP A 555 18.06 32.10 -11.88
N ALA A 556 17.81 33.39 -11.70
CA ALA A 556 18.83 34.44 -11.75
C ALA A 556 19.88 34.34 -10.63
N ARG A 557 19.65 33.55 -9.57
CA ARG A 557 20.63 33.35 -8.48
C ARG A 557 21.85 32.56 -8.93
N GLN A 558 21.74 31.81 -10.02
CA GLN A 558 22.82 31.00 -10.58
C GLN A 558 23.05 31.41 -12.04
N ALA A 559 24.31 31.57 -12.46
CA ALA A 559 24.63 32.12 -13.78
C ALA A 559 24.13 31.27 -14.96
N GLU A 560 24.05 29.93 -14.81
CA GLU A 560 23.68 28.99 -15.89
C GLU A 560 22.41 28.17 -15.61
N ALA A 561 21.65 28.48 -14.55
CA ALA A 561 20.46 27.72 -14.19
C ALA A 561 19.27 28.04 -15.10
N PHE A 562 19.19 27.33 -16.22
CA PHE A 562 18.00 27.20 -17.06
C PHE A 562 17.40 25.82 -16.89
N TYR A 563 16.10 25.83 -16.62
CA TYR A 563 15.26 24.67 -16.41
C TYR A 563 14.30 24.62 -17.61
N ASP A 564 14.83 24.17 -18.76
CA ASP A 564 14.12 24.18 -20.05
C ASP A 564 13.48 22.82 -20.36
N THR A 565 12.15 22.81 -20.44
CA THR A 565 11.34 21.65 -20.78
C THR A 565 10.97 21.74 -22.26
N ASN A 566 11.67 20.98 -23.09
CA ASN A 566 11.44 21.00 -24.54
C ASN A 566 10.63 19.78 -24.96
N ALA A 567 9.63 19.99 -25.81
CA ALA A 567 8.64 18.97 -26.11
C ALA A 567 8.30 18.87 -27.60
N VAL A 568 7.13 18.32 -27.92
CA VAL A 568 6.64 18.02 -29.26
C VAL A 568 6.49 19.26 -30.14
N ASN A 569 6.39 19.04 -31.46
CA ASN A 569 6.12 20.10 -32.42
C ASN A 569 4.68 20.62 -32.29
N ILE A 570 4.55 21.94 -32.18
CA ILE A 570 3.28 22.64 -32.35
C ILE A 570 3.22 23.14 -33.80
N TRP A 571 2.10 22.90 -34.46
CA TRP A 571 1.92 23.26 -35.86
C TRP A 571 1.37 24.68 -36.00
N GLU A 572 1.91 25.41 -36.98
CA GLU A 572 1.37 26.71 -37.36
C GLU A 572 -0.07 26.58 -37.85
N ASN A 573 -0.90 27.56 -37.54
CA ASN A 573 -2.30 27.69 -37.93
C ASN A 573 -3.21 26.54 -37.45
N LEU A 574 -2.77 25.73 -36.49
CA LEU A 574 -3.58 24.69 -35.87
C LEU A 574 -3.78 24.98 -34.38
N TRP A 575 -5.02 24.84 -33.90
CA TRP A 575 -5.29 24.96 -32.48
C TRP A 575 -4.64 23.81 -31.72
N THR A 576 -3.94 24.15 -30.64
CA THR A 576 -3.31 23.20 -29.74
C THR A 576 -3.70 23.52 -28.31
N HIS A 577 -4.16 22.51 -27.58
CA HIS A 577 -4.47 22.63 -26.16
C HIS A 577 -3.18 22.45 -25.36
N VAL A 578 -2.84 23.43 -24.54
CA VAL A 578 -1.64 23.41 -23.70
C VAL A 578 -2.02 23.58 -22.25
N VAL A 579 -1.53 22.67 -21.41
CA VAL A 579 -1.62 22.80 -19.95
C VAL A 579 -0.23 22.74 -19.34
N ILE A 580 0.10 23.72 -18.49
CA ILE A 580 1.33 23.78 -17.73
C ILE A 580 0.97 23.67 -16.25
N THR A 581 1.58 22.73 -15.53
CA THR A 581 1.37 22.55 -14.10
C THR A 581 2.68 22.79 -13.34
N TYR A 582 2.63 23.49 -12.21
CA TYR A 582 3.75 23.69 -11.29
C TYR A 582 3.35 23.27 -9.87
N ASN A 583 4.08 22.32 -9.29
CA ASN A 583 3.94 21.89 -7.91
C ASN A 583 5.20 22.31 -7.12
N SER A 584 5.04 23.22 -6.17
CA SER A 584 6.13 23.70 -5.31
C SER A 584 6.56 22.70 -4.24
N ILE A 585 5.67 21.82 -3.79
CA ILE A 585 5.93 20.85 -2.70
C ILE A 585 6.92 19.78 -3.16
N ILE A 586 6.76 19.30 -4.41
CA ILE A 586 7.66 18.31 -5.02
C ILE A 586 8.59 18.94 -6.07
N GLU A 587 8.66 20.27 -6.12
CA GLU A 587 9.52 21.07 -7.01
C GLU A 587 9.44 20.64 -8.49
N LYS A 588 8.22 20.39 -8.97
CA LYS A 588 7.97 19.77 -10.28
C LYS A 588 7.16 20.67 -11.21
N THR A 589 7.59 20.77 -12.46
CA THR A 589 6.75 21.28 -13.55
C THR A 589 6.39 20.17 -14.53
N SER A 590 5.21 20.22 -15.14
CA SER A 590 4.83 19.34 -16.24
C SER A 590 4.11 20.10 -17.34
N LEU A 591 4.39 19.70 -18.58
CA LEU A 591 3.82 20.28 -19.80
C LEU A 591 2.97 19.20 -20.49
N TYR A 592 1.73 19.57 -20.80
CA TYR A 592 0.76 18.73 -21.47
C TYR A 592 0.33 19.38 -22.77
N ILE A 593 0.23 18.57 -23.82
CA ILE A 593 -0.23 18.98 -25.14
C ILE A 593 -1.38 18.05 -25.55
N ASN A 594 -2.53 18.62 -25.89
CA ASN A 594 -3.74 17.89 -26.29
C ASN A 594 -4.12 16.78 -25.30
N GLY A 595 -4.07 17.08 -24.00
CA GLY A 595 -4.41 16.13 -22.93
C GLY A 595 -3.30 15.12 -22.58
N ILE A 596 -2.17 15.13 -23.28
CA ILE A 596 -1.08 14.16 -23.09
C ILE A 596 0.11 14.83 -22.41
N LEU A 597 0.64 14.20 -21.35
CA LEU A 597 1.90 14.62 -20.73
C LEU A 597 3.06 14.44 -21.71
N VAL A 598 3.66 15.54 -22.15
CA VAL A 598 4.76 15.51 -23.13
C VAL A 598 6.13 15.70 -22.50
N ALA A 599 6.21 16.37 -21.36
CA ALA A 599 7.47 16.62 -20.69
C ALA A 599 7.27 17.00 -19.21
N THR A 600 8.28 16.69 -18.40
CA THR A 600 8.32 16.94 -16.96
C THR A 600 9.71 17.40 -16.56
N MET A 601 9.78 18.29 -15.57
CA MET A 601 11.03 18.70 -14.93
C MET A 601 10.90 18.71 -13.42
N LEU A 602 12.00 18.39 -12.73
CA LEU A 602 12.12 18.34 -11.27
C LEU A 602 13.14 19.38 -10.79
N ASP A 603 13.21 19.57 -9.48
CA ASP A 603 14.11 20.50 -8.79
C ASP A 603 13.93 21.96 -9.25
N ILE A 604 12.69 22.33 -9.58
CA ILE A 604 12.29 23.66 -10.02
C ILE A 604 12.26 24.62 -8.83
N PRO A 605 12.92 25.80 -8.89
CA PRO A 605 12.88 26.78 -7.81
C PRO A 605 11.46 27.31 -7.57
N SER A 606 11.24 27.93 -6.40
CA SER A 606 10.00 28.69 -6.15
C SER A 606 9.76 29.74 -7.24
N LEU A 607 8.60 29.65 -7.90
CA LEU A 607 8.15 30.62 -8.91
C LEU A 607 7.30 31.75 -8.31
N TYR A 608 7.12 31.75 -6.99
CA TYR A 608 6.37 32.75 -6.23
C TYR A 608 7.32 33.56 -5.33
N PRO A 609 7.06 34.86 -5.07
CA PRO A 609 5.97 35.70 -5.61
C PRO A 609 6.18 36.19 -7.05
N LEU A 610 5.09 36.34 -7.81
CA LEU A 610 5.10 36.94 -9.15
C LEU A 610 5.07 38.47 -9.10
N ASN A 611 5.98 39.07 -9.87
CA ASN A 611 6.10 40.51 -10.12
C ASN A 611 5.37 40.94 -11.41
N LEU A 612 5.33 40.08 -12.42
CA LEU A 612 4.70 40.34 -13.71
C LEU A 612 4.11 39.06 -14.28
N LEU A 613 2.95 39.15 -14.94
CA LEU A 613 2.31 38.05 -15.67
C LEU A 613 1.76 38.59 -17.00
N THR A 614 2.24 38.05 -18.12
CA THR A 614 1.85 38.50 -19.46
C THR A 614 1.47 37.35 -20.37
N VAL A 615 0.59 37.64 -21.32
CA VAL A 615 0.14 36.72 -22.37
C VAL A 615 0.33 37.38 -23.74
N GLY A 616 0.79 36.61 -24.72
CA GLY A 616 1.05 37.09 -26.08
C GLY A 616 2.35 37.89 -26.25
N GLY A 617 3.23 37.89 -25.26
CA GLY A 617 4.56 38.47 -25.36
C GLY A 617 5.25 38.60 -24.00
N ASP A 618 6.51 39.02 -24.03
CA ASP A 618 7.29 39.34 -22.84
C ASP A 618 8.04 40.68 -23.00
N VAL A 619 8.75 41.08 -21.95
CA VAL A 619 9.48 42.35 -21.86
C VAL A 619 10.89 42.31 -22.46
N TYR A 620 11.32 41.17 -23.01
CA TYR A 620 12.68 40.94 -23.51
C TYR A 620 12.72 40.66 -25.02
N GLN A 621 11.66 40.12 -25.59
CA GLN A 621 11.61 39.62 -26.97
C GLN A 621 10.47 40.24 -27.79
N VAL A 622 10.46 39.91 -29.08
CA VAL A 622 9.39 40.27 -30.00
C VAL A 622 8.11 39.51 -29.62
N GLY A 623 6.98 40.20 -29.68
CA GLY A 623 5.68 39.66 -29.25
C GLY A 623 5.19 38.48 -30.07
N TYR A 624 4.34 37.65 -29.47
CA TYR A 624 3.72 36.47 -30.07
C TYR A 624 2.82 36.86 -31.25
N HIS A 625 2.80 36.02 -32.28
CA HIS A 625 1.92 36.16 -33.43
C HIS A 625 0.99 34.95 -33.52
N GLY A 626 -0.29 35.16 -33.20
CA GLY A 626 -1.28 34.09 -33.16
C GLY A 626 -2.39 34.36 -32.17
N SER A 627 -3.24 33.35 -31.98
CA SER A 627 -4.48 33.49 -31.23
C SER A 627 -4.49 32.62 -29.99
N ILE A 628 -5.04 33.16 -28.89
CA ILE A 628 -5.20 32.45 -27.61
C ILE A 628 -6.67 32.53 -27.18
N CYS A 629 -7.24 31.42 -26.74
CA CYS A 629 -8.58 31.37 -26.15
C CYS A 629 -8.63 30.42 -24.96
N GLU A 630 -9.74 30.47 -24.20
CA GLU A 630 -10.00 29.60 -23.05
C GLU A 630 -8.86 29.60 -22.01
N LEU A 631 -8.25 30.77 -21.78
CA LEU A 631 -7.14 30.89 -20.84
C LEU A 631 -7.68 30.76 -19.41
N THR A 632 -7.26 29.70 -18.72
CA THR A 632 -7.78 29.35 -17.39
C THR A 632 -6.63 29.14 -16.41
N PHE A 633 -6.71 29.80 -15.26
CA PHE A 633 -5.76 29.68 -14.16
C PHE A 633 -6.39 28.86 -13.04
N TYR A 634 -5.73 27.80 -12.61
CA TYR A 634 -6.12 26.96 -11.50
C TYR A 634 -5.15 27.21 -10.35
N ASN A 635 -5.67 27.53 -9.15
CA ASN A 635 -4.85 27.73 -7.95
C ASN A 635 -4.40 26.39 -7.29
N HIS A 636 -4.40 25.32 -8.07
CA HIS A 636 -3.94 23.99 -7.73
C HIS A 636 -3.35 23.33 -8.98
N VAL A 637 -2.61 22.25 -8.77
CA VAL A 637 -2.11 21.42 -9.88
C VAL A 637 -3.23 20.51 -10.33
N LEU A 638 -3.52 20.46 -11.63
CA LEU A 638 -4.46 19.51 -12.21
C LEU A 638 -3.78 18.14 -12.33
N SER A 639 -4.54 17.08 -12.05
CA SER A 639 -4.04 15.72 -12.25
C SER A 639 -3.94 15.36 -13.73
N PHE A 640 -3.27 14.25 -14.05
CA PHE A 640 -3.20 13.76 -15.44
C PHE A 640 -4.62 13.46 -15.97
N SER A 641 -5.45 12.84 -15.13
CA SER A 641 -6.82 12.46 -15.48
C SER A 641 -7.73 13.68 -15.69
N ASP A 642 -7.59 14.73 -14.89
CA ASP A 642 -8.35 15.97 -15.04
C ASP A 642 -7.99 16.68 -16.35
N ILE A 643 -6.70 16.74 -16.68
CA ILE A 643 -6.22 17.38 -17.93
C ILE A 643 -6.69 16.60 -19.15
N ALA A 644 -6.65 15.26 -19.11
CA ALA A 644 -7.17 14.41 -20.18
C ALA A 644 -8.68 14.61 -20.36
N SER A 645 -9.44 14.61 -19.26
CA SER A 645 -10.89 14.83 -19.27
C SER A 645 -11.26 16.23 -19.75
N LEU A 646 -10.50 17.26 -19.34
CA LEU A 646 -10.66 18.63 -19.78
C LEU A 646 -10.46 18.76 -21.30
N HIS A 647 -9.41 18.13 -21.85
CA HIS A 647 -9.19 18.12 -23.29
C HIS A 647 -10.33 17.39 -24.03
N GLU A 648 -10.71 16.20 -23.57
CA GLU A 648 -11.77 15.40 -24.16
C GLU A 648 -13.10 16.16 -24.21
N LYS A 649 -13.43 16.91 -23.14
CA LYS A 649 -14.61 17.76 -23.07
C LYS A 649 -14.66 18.82 -24.18
N TYR A 650 -13.54 19.43 -24.53
CA TYR A 650 -13.49 20.39 -25.63
C TYR A 650 -13.68 19.71 -26.99
N VAL A 651 -12.95 18.63 -27.26
CA VAL A 651 -12.92 18.00 -28.60
C VAL A 651 -14.18 17.20 -28.93
N THR A 652 -14.96 16.83 -27.91
CA THR A 652 -16.26 16.14 -28.05
C THR A 652 -17.44 17.10 -28.11
N ALA A 653 -17.23 18.41 -27.90
CA ALA A 653 -18.29 19.41 -28.06
C ALA A 653 -18.77 19.47 -29.52
N GLU A 654 -20.08 19.59 -29.72
CA GLU A 654 -20.70 19.56 -31.06
C GLU A 654 -20.22 20.71 -31.96
N ASP A 655 -19.86 21.85 -31.37
CA ASP A 655 -19.42 23.06 -32.07
C ASP A 655 -17.88 23.15 -32.20
N PHE A 656 -17.13 22.12 -31.79
CA PHE A 656 -15.67 22.17 -31.84
C PHE A 656 -15.13 22.19 -33.29
N THR A 657 -14.42 23.26 -33.63
CA THR A 657 -13.79 23.52 -34.94
C THR A 657 -12.26 23.66 -34.85
N GLY A 658 -11.65 23.30 -33.71
CA GLY A 658 -10.23 23.52 -33.45
C GLY A 658 -9.27 22.76 -34.39
N PHE A 659 -9.66 21.59 -34.89
CA PHE A 659 -8.88 20.81 -35.85
C PHE A 659 -9.59 20.80 -37.20
N ASP A 660 -8.89 21.16 -38.29
CA ASP A 660 -9.47 21.15 -39.64
C ASP A 660 -9.98 19.74 -40.00
N ALA A 661 -11.19 19.64 -40.57
CA ALA A 661 -11.88 18.38 -40.90
C ALA A 661 -11.08 17.47 -41.87
N SER A 662 -10.03 18.01 -42.50
CA SER A 662 -9.09 17.29 -43.36
C SER A 662 -8.01 16.49 -42.59
N SER A 663 -7.79 16.79 -41.30
CA SER A 663 -6.72 16.20 -40.47
C SER A 663 -7.08 14.86 -39.84
N ARG A 664 -8.36 14.47 -39.79
CA ARG A 664 -8.81 13.14 -39.30
C ARG A 664 -8.42 11.95 -40.20
N LYS A 665 -7.67 12.16 -41.28
CA LYS A 665 -7.36 11.14 -42.32
C LYS A 665 -5.87 10.89 -42.61
N LYS A 666 -4.94 11.34 -41.76
CA LYS A 666 -3.52 11.01 -41.93
C LYS A 666 -2.88 10.46 -40.67
#